data_AF-A0A512UL70-F1
#
_entry.id   AF-A0A512UL70-F1
#
_cell.length_a   1.000
_cell.length_b   1.000
_cell.length_c   1.000
_cell.angle_alpha   90.00
_cell.angle_beta   90.00
_cell.angle_gamma   90.00
#
_symmetry.space_group_name_H-M   'P 1'
#
loop_
_entity.id
_entity.type
_entity.pdbx_description
1 polymer ?
#
loop_
_entity_poly.entity_id
_entity_poly.type
_entity_poly.pdbx_seq_one_letter_code
_entity_poly.pdbx_strand_id
1 'polypeptide(L)'
;MTADFQLVKSETLPKFSDKCNFPPSLLQEVITAHESLPHPLVFLLNDHILVGVREFTADEDTIVAPEEVCARLNSQTVSCTLQPLLPKATSLRIRPAQFYPHITNWKYYLESFLSSQYTTLSEKQHFSYHDPVVGVDVSLMVDTANSQSVVVVDTDIALDVAPLNDIMAAQQLQQESAMMKCESVPEISSNATVDLEPFNKSAHPLMYKVNLLRFPEGVTISLTSADDAYNTDIISSLDKFLNLESFLWTTMAQDSDGRSIKHLIIDTKSDVITNTRLKHQATGELWLYIVPFAWEHNSSVKLEISGINTVSATSLTSNMANSSTPDTTVLAENDGKSQCENCKVYIEKSKLPLHEAFCFRNNVRCSCGEIFPKAIPNTHWHCEICSDVHGDSALFKFKHDKLFHNQPYMCDKCPDTTNYHNFIDLVQIHKAGSCPSRLHECQFCHLVVPQGESTFEDRFLNLTRHENECGNKTVDCYQCGKLLRNKELSSHMKMHEIVKTEKNAEVFPKCANINCINKAHDNPLSLCEMCYGPLYLSVLDPNNMKLQSRIERRYVLQLTKGCGHAWCCNRECANGNTKLDFKQALAHVKTELFSKIASPSLPTHAGKPLATKNEVWFCVSESMQSKKKFVESLLNEGQYGVNMIYKAVEARGELGAREWLVQNAI
;
A
#
# COMPACT_ATOMS: atom_id res chain seq x y z
N MET A 1 -3.31 11.34 -50.28
CA MET A 1 -3.33 10.21 -51.24
C MET A 1 -4.66 9.52 -51.02
N THR A 2 -5.52 9.43 -52.02
CA THR A 2 -6.89 8.89 -51.88
C THR A 2 -6.96 7.57 -52.63
N ALA A 3 -6.54 6.50 -51.97
CA ALA A 3 -6.91 5.14 -52.36
C ALA A 3 -8.23 4.81 -51.64
N ASP A 4 -9.17 4.21 -52.39
CA ASP A 4 -10.47 3.81 -51.89
C ASP A 4 -10.38 2.37 -51.38
N PHE A 5 -10.58 2.19 -50.07
CA PHE A 5 -10.54 0.89 -49.41
C PHE A 5 -11.95 0.39 -49.10
N GLN A 6 -12.16 -0.92 -49.12
CA GLN A 6 -13.40 -1.52 -48.62
C GLN A 6 -13.37 -1.64 -47.09
N LEU A 7 -14.41 -1.12 -46.43
CA LEU A 7 -14.53 -1.19 -44.98
C LEU A 7 -15.23 -2.50 -44.58
N VAL A 8 -14.54 -3.34 -43.81
CA VAL A 8 -15.06 -4.61 -43.30
C VAL A 8 -15.22 -4.52 -41.79
N LYS A 9 -16.43 -4.84 -41.30
CA LYS A 9 -16.71 -4.93 -39.87
C LYS A 9 -15.99 -6.16 -39.29
N SER A 10 -15.18 -5.95 -38.26
CA SER A 10 -14.54 -7.06 -37.54
C SER A 10 -15.43 -7.65 -36.46
N GLU A 11 -15.42 -8.97 -36.33
CA GLU A 11 -15.98 -9.68 -35.16
C GLU A 11 -14.92 -9.91 -34.06
N THR A 12 -13.63 -9.74 -34.38
CA THR A 12 -12.51 -10.02 -33.46
C THR A 12 -11.97 -8.77 -32.78
N LEU A 13 -12.19 -7.59 -33.36
CA LEU A 13 -11.80 -6.32 -32.74
C LEU A 13 -12.77 -5.96 -31.61
N PRO A 14 -12.29 -5.29 -30.54
CA PRO A 14 -13.13 -4.74 -29.49
C PRO A 14 -14.21 -3.85 -30.10
N LYS A 15 -15.47 -4.06 -29.67
CA LYS A 15 -16.63 -3.33 -30.17
C LYS A 15 -16.44 -1.81 -30.13
N PHE A 16 -15.94 -1.31 -29.00
CA PHE A 16 -15.70 0.11 -28.75
C PHE A 16 -14.20 0.43 -28.82
N SER A 17 -13.73 0.75 -30.03
CA SER A 17 -12.34 1.10 -30.30
C SER A 17 -12.26 1.98 -31.55
N ASP A 18 -11.22 2.81 -31.66
CA ASP A 18 -10.88 3.55 -32.89
C ASP A 18 -9.73 2.90 -33.68
N LYS A 19 -9.23 1.75 -33.22
CA LYS A 19 -8.05 1.10 -33.80
C LYS A 19 -8.46 0.09 -34.86
N CYS A 20 -8.01 0.33 -36.08
CA CYS A 20 -8.31 -0.50 -37.24
C CYS A 20 -7.09 -1.31 -37.69
N ASN A 21 -7.33 -2.42 -38.38
CA ASN A 21 -6.28 -3.14 -39.09
C ASN A 21 -6.24 -2.68 -40.55
N PHE A 22 -5.04 -2.38 -41.04
CA PHE A 22 -4.79 -1.85 -42.37
C PHE A 22 -4.03 -2.88 -43.23
N PRO A 23 -4.01 -2.73 -44.58
CA PRO A 23 -3.27 -3.64 -45.44
C PRO A 23 -1.75 -3.34 -45.38
N PRO A 24 -0.87 -4.35 -45.51
CA PRO A 24 0.58 -4.18 -45.50
C PRO A 24 1.11 -3.23 -46.58
N SER A 25 0.48 -3.20 -47.76
CA SER A 25 0.83 -2.28 -48.86
C SER A 25 0.80 -0.81 -48.44
N LEU A 26 -0.21 -0.41 -47.66
CA LEU A 26 -0.36 0.95 -47.16
C LEU A 26 0.81 1.36 -46.27
N LEU A 27 1.35 0.45 -45.45
CA LEU A 27 2.54 0.72 -44.64
C LEU A 27 3.77 0.96 -45.53
N GLN A 28 3.95 0.15 -46.56
CA GLN A 28 5.08 0.28 -47.49
C GLN A 28 5.03 1.61 -48.25
N GLU A 29 3.83 2.05 -48.66
CA GLU A 29 3.61 3.35 -49.29
C GLU A 29 3.93 4.50 -48.34
N VAL A 30 3.44 4.43 -47.10
CA VAL A 30 3.67 5.46 -46.06
C VAL A 30 5.17 5.59 -45.71
N ILE A 31 5.89 4.47 -45.61
CA ILE A 31 7.36 4.46 -45.41
C ILE A 31 8.09 5.10 -46.60
N THR A 32 7.62 4.86 -47.81
CA THR A 32 8.26 5.40 -49.03
C THR A 32 8.00 6.92 -49.15
N ALA A 33 6.83 7.38 -48.70
CA ALA A 33 6.41 8.78 -48.81
C ALA A 33 6.99 9.70 -47.72
N HIS A 34 7.40 9.17 -46.57
CA HIS A 34 7.85 9.96 -45.41
C HIS A 34 9.21 9.51 -44.86
N GLU A 35 10.15 10.45 -44.71
CA GLU A 35 11.47 10.18 -44.10
C GLU A 35 11.39 9.78 -42.62
N SER A 36 10.38 10.27 -41.89
CA SER A 36 10.10 9.91 -40.50
C SER A 36 8.61 9.70 -40.28
N LEU A 37 8.27 8.58 -39.64
CA LEU A 37 6.88 8.22 -39.36
C LEU A 37 6.41 8.89 -38.06
N PRO A 38 5.23 9.54 -38.05
CA PRO A 38 4.63 10.01 -36.80
C PRO A 38 4.25 8.81 -35.93
N HIS A 39 4.48 8.95 -34.62
CA HIS A 39 4.07 7.95 -33.64
C HIS A 39 3.10 8.58 -32.63
N PRO A 40 1.90 8.00 -32.42
CA PRO A 40 1.27 6.89 -33.16
C PRO A 40 0.81 7.27 -34.58
N LEU A 41 0.59 6.28 -35.44
CA LEU A 41 0.04 6.46 -36.79
C LEU A 41 -1.48 6.69 -36.72
N VAL A 42 -1.94 7.80 -37.28
CA VAL A 42 -3.36 8.19 -37.30
C VAL A 42 -3.79 8.45 -38.74
N PHE A 43 -4.89 7.83 -39.14
CA PHE A 43 -5.49 8.01 -40.45
C PHE A 43 -6.84 8.74 -40.33
N LEU A 44 -7.13 9.60 -41.29
CA LEU A 44 -8.43 10.23 -41.47
C LEU A 44 -9.20 9.45 -42.54
N LEU A 45 -10.33 8.89 -42.16
CA LEU A 45 -11.27 8.19 -43.04
C LEU A 45 -12.38 9.15 -43.48
N ASN A 46 -12.66 9.20 -44.79
CA ASN A 46 -13.70 10.03 -45.42
C ASN A 46 -13.69 11.49 -44.97
N ASP A 47 -12.51 12.06 -44.72
CA ASP A 47 -12.30 13.43 -44.24
C ASP A 47 -13.04 13.80 -42.94
N HIS A 48 -13.50 12.81 -42.17
CA HIS A 48 -14.39 13.04 -41.03
C HIS A 48 -14.02 12.26 -39.76
N ILE A 49 -13.41 11.08 -39.88
CA ILE A 49 -13.15 10.21 -38.71
C ILE A 49 -11.67 9.89 -38.59
N LEU A 50 -11.09 10.27 -37.47
CA LEU A 50 -9.74 9.87 -37.10
C LEU A 50 -9.76 8.47 -36.49
N VAL A 51 -8.88 7.61 -36.99
CA VAL A 51 -8.69 6.25 -36.52
C VAL A 51 -7.21 5.97 -36.30
N GLY A 52 -6.92 5.15 -35.30
CA GLY A 52 -5.57 4.65 -35.06
C GLY A 52 -5.31 3.36 -35.79
N VAL A 53 -4.03 3.02 -35.94
CA VAL A 53 -3.60 1.69 -36.41
C VAL A 53 -3.44 0.75 -35.23
N ARG A 54 -4.04 -0.44 -35.31
CA ARG A 54 -3.68 -1.57 -34.45
C ARG A 54 -2.54 -2.37 -35.06
N GLU A 55 -2.78 -2.94 -36.24
CA GLU A 55 -1.85 -3.82 -36.95
C GLU A 55 -2.02 -3.69 -38.48
N PHE A 56 -0.99 -4.08 -39.24
CA PHE A 56 -1.04 -4.13 -40.71
C PHE A 56 -1.22 -5.57 -41.19
N THR A 57 -2.41 -6.14 -40.99
CA THR A 57 -2.72 -7.56 -41.24
C THR A 57 -3.98 -7.78 -42.08
N ALA A 58 -4.64 -6.70 -42.53
CA ALA A 58 -5.83 -6.81 -43.37
C ALA A 58 -5.47 -7.25 -44.79
N ASP A 59 -6.45 -7.83 -45.50
CA ASP A 59 -6.30 -8.17 -46.91
C ASP A 59 -6.11 -6.88 -47.75
N GLU A 60 -5.42 -7.00 -48.87
CA GLU A 60 -5.19 -5.88 -49.79
C GLU A 60 -6.52 -5.20 -50.19
N ASP A 61 -6.50 -3.88 -50.33
CA ASP A 61 -7.67 -3.03 -50.59
C ASP A 61 -8.78 -3.05 -49.51
N THR A 62 -8.54 -3.66 -48.34
CA THR A 62 -9.52 -3.70 -47.24
C THR A 62 -9.02 -3.05 -45.95
N ILE A 63 -9.92 -2.40 -45.21
CA ILE A 63 -9.69 -1.91 -43.85
C ILE A 63 -10.66 -2.62 -42.93
N VAL A 64 -10.12 -3.31 -41.93
CA VAL A 64 -10.91 -4.03 -40.93
C VAL A 64 -11.08 -3.12 -39.72
N ALA A 65 -12.31 -2.69 -39.46
CA ALA A 65 -12.63 -1.68 -38.46
C ALA A 65 -13.57 -2.22 -37.34
N PRO A 66 -13.50 -1.64 -36.13
CA PRO A 66 -14.47 -1.88 -35.06
C PRO A 66 -15.90 -1.47 -35.42
N GLU A 67 -16.87 -2.03 -34.69
CA GLU A 67 -18.30 -1.73 -34.87
C GLU A 67 -18.60 -0.23 -34.72
N GLU A 68 -18.00 0.42 -33.73
CA GLU A 68 -18.16 1.87 -33.47
C GLU A 68 -17.74 2.72 -34.67
N VAL A 69 -16.60 2.41 -35.30
CA VAL A 69 -16.08 3.13 -36.46
C VAL A 69 -16.99 2.92 -37.68
N CYS A 70 -17.43 1.68 -37.91
CA CYS A 70 -18.35 1.33 -38.99
C CYS A 70 -19.69 2.07 -38.84
N ALA A 71 -20.24 2.12 -37.62
CA ALA A 71 -21.49 2.79 -37.31
C ALA A 71 -21.42 4.31 -37.55
N ARG A 72 -20.26 4.93 -37.35
CA ARG A 72 -20.07 6.36 -37.59
C ARG A 72 -19.82 6.72 -39.07
N LEU A 73 -19.16 5.85 -39.85
CA LEU A 73 -18.83 6.12 -41.26
C LEU A 73 -20.01 5.93 -42.22
N ASN A 74 -20.96 5.04 -41.90
CA ASN A 74 -22.14 4.73 -42.72
C ASN A 74 -21.83 4.49 -44.23
N SER A 75 -20.62 4.04 -44.56
CA SER A 75 -20.11 3.89 -45.93
C SER A 75 -19.31 2.59 -46.05
N GLN A 76 -19.47 1.88 -47.17
CA GLN A 76 -18.74 0.63 -47.46
C GLN A 76 -17.37 0.87 -48.11
N THR A 77 -17.15 2.04 -48.69
CA THR A 77 -15.89 2.45 -49.29
C THR A 77 -15.38 3.67 -48.56
N VAL A 78 -14.10 3.67 -48.22
CA VAL A 78 -13.47 4.74 -47.43
C VAL A 78 -12.19 5.22 -48.07
N SER A 79 -12.04 6.52 -48.21
CA SER A 79 -10.77 7.14 -48.57
C SER A 79 -9.92 7.31 -47.30
N CYS A 80 -8.67 6.86 -47.34
CA CYS A 80 -7.77 6.91 -46.20
C CYS A 80 -6.64 7.92 -46.44
N THR A 81 -6.50 8.92 -45.55
CA THR A 81 -5.40 9.91 -45.61
C THR A 81 -4.62 9.93 -44.31
N LEU A 82 -3.30 9.76 -44.37
CA LEU A 82 -2.42 9.89 -43.21
C LEU A 82 -2.45 11.34 -42.68
N GLN A 83 -2.69 11.50 -41.39
CA GLN A 83 -2.66 12.82 -40.76
C GLN A 83 -1.24 13.19 -40.28
N PRO A 84 -0.86 14.48 -40.36
CA PRO A 84 0.35 14.96 -39.72
C PRO A 84 0.25 14.82 -38.19
N LEU A 85 1.39 14.90 -37.51
CA LEU A 85 1.51 14.71 -36.06
C LEU A 85 0.48 15.57 -35.30
N LEU A 86 -0.54 14.90 -34.75
CA LEU A 86 -1.56 15.51 -33.92
C LEU A 86 -0.99 15.86 -32.53
N PRO A 87 -1.50 16.92 -31.88
CA PRO A 87 -1.06 17.29 -30.54
C PRO A 87 -1.43 16.19 -29.53
N LYS A 88 -0.50 15.92 -28.62
CA LYS A 88 -0.73 15.03 -27.47
C LYS A 88 -1.75 15.63 -26.51
N ALA A 89 -2.60 14.78 -25.93
CA ALA A 89 -3.56 15.18 -24.90
C ALA A 89 -2.82 15.57 -23.62
N THR A 90 -2.97 16.83 -23.20
CA THR A 90 -2.46 17.30 -21.89
C THR A 90 -3.58 17.55 -20.90
N SER A 91 -4.76 17.94 -21.40
CA SER A 91 -5.95 18.18 -20.60
C SER A 91 -7.17 17.64 -21.32
N LEU A 92 -7.99 16.85 -20.63
CA LEU A 92 -9.21 16.27 -21.17
C LEU A 92 -10.35 16.48 -20.18
N ARG A 93 -11.44 17.07 -20.65
CA ARG A 93 -12.68 17.17 -19.88
C ARG A 93 -13.71 16.23 -20.47
N ILE A 94 -14.23 15.32 -19.65
CA ILE A 94 -15.23 14.35 -20.08
C ILE A 94 -16.56 14.53 -19.34
N ARG A 95 -17.64 14.08 -19.95
CA ARG A 95 -18.98 14.06 -19.39
C ARG A 95 -19.56 12.65 -19.50
N PRO A 96 -19.84 11.96 -18.37
CA PRO A 96 -20.53 10.68 -18.41
C PRO A 96 -21.98 10.81 -18.86
N ALA A 97 -22.47 9.86 -19.65
CA ALA A 97 -23.85 9.85 -20.13
C ALA A 97 -24.87 9.49 -19.03
N GLN A 98 -24.43 8.81 -17.98
CA GLN A 98 -25.23 8.47 -16.81
C GLN A 98 -24.33 8.33 -15.59
N PHE A 99 -24.93 8.10 -14.43
CA PHE A 99 -24.22 7.90 -13.19
C PHE A 99 -23.68 6.45 -13.08
N TYR A 100 -22.38 6.31 -12.85
CA TYR A 100 -21.68 5.02 -12.79
C TYR A 100 -21.06 4.81 -11.40
N PRO A 101 -21.79 4.22 -10.43
CA PRO A 101 -21.36 4.14 -9.04
C PRO A 101 -20.18 3.20 -8.78
N HIS A 102 -19.85 2.33 -9.74
CA HIS A 102 -18.72 1.42 -9.62
C HIS A 102 -17.37 2.11 -9.92
N ILE A 103 -17.39 3.26 -10.59
CA ILE A 103 -16.17 4.00 -10.96
C ILE A 103 -15.82 4.95 -9.82
N THR A 104 -14.79 4.61 -9.06
CA THR A 104 -14.31 5.42 -7.93
C THR A 104 -13.28 6.45 -8.35
N ASN A 105 -12.43 6.13 -9.34
CA ASN A 105 -11.40 7.03 -9.84
C ASN A 105 -11.38 7.05 -11.37
N TRP A 106 -11.99 8.10 -11.93
CA TRP A 106 -12.09 8.29 -13.37
C TRP A 106 -10.75 8.38 -14.09
N LYS A 107 -9.71 8.94 -13.45
CA LYS A 107 -8.40 9.09 -14.07
C LYS A 107 -7.79 7.73 -14.39
N TYR A 108 -7.64 6.89 -13.37
CA TYR A 108 -7.07 5.56 -13.55
C TYR A 108 -7.99 4.66 -14.39
N TYR A 109 -9.31 4.81 -14.23
CA TYR A 109 -10.27 4.03 -15.02
C TYR A 109 -10.10 4.26 -16.51
N LEU A 110 -10.02 5.53 -16.94
CA LEU A 110 -9.75 5.87 -18.32
C LEU A 110 -8.36 5.42 -18.77
N GLU A 111 -7.31 5.63 -17.97
CA GLU A 111 -5.96 5.18 -18.30
C GLU A 111 -5.88 3.66 -18.57
N SER A 112 -6.75 2.87 -17.92
CA SER A 112 -6.77 1.41 -18.08
C SER A 112 -7.15 0.95 -19.49
N PHE A 113 -7.97 1.72 -20.21
CA PHE A 113 -8.47 1.32 -21.53
C PHE A 113 -8.23 2.35 -22.64
N LEU A 114 -8.06 3.64 -22.34
CA LEU A 114 -7.92 4.69 -23.36
C LEU A 114 -6.74 4.38 -24.27
N SER A 115 -5.55 4.13 -23.72
CA SER A 115 -4.35 3.85 -24.51
C SER A 115 -4.45 2.54 -25.31
N SER A 116 -5.22 1.56 -24.83
CA SER A 116 -5.35 0.25 -25.47
C SER A 116 -6.43 0.24 -26.56
N GLN A 117 -7.55 0.93 -26.34
CA GLN A 117 -8.73 0.91 -27.21
C GLN A 117 -8.85 2.15 -28.12
N TYR A 118 -8.35 3.30 -27.68
CA TYR A 118 -8.45 4.56 -28.41
C TYR A 118 -7.07 5.13 -28.71
N THR A 119 -6.95 5.83 -29.83
CA THR A 119 -5.72 6.49 -30.27
C THR A 119 -5.93 7.99 -30.31
N THR A 120 -7.12 8.39 -30.74
CA THR A 120 -7.52 9.79 -30.86
C THR A 120 -8.88 10.05 -30.24
N LEU A 121 -9.02 11.23 -29.65
CA LEU A 121 -10.29 11.76 -29.17
C LEU A 121 -10.47 13.17 -29.70
N SER A 122 -11.66 13.48 -30.20
CA SER A 122 -12.03 14.82 -30.67
C SER A 122 -13.05 15.48 -29.76
N GLU A 123 -13.09 16.81 -29.74
CA GLU A 123 -14.10 17.54 -28.97
C GLU A 123 -15.52 17.15 -29.40
N LYS A 124 -16.40 16.97 -28.41
CA LYS A 124 -17.80 16.52 -28.57
C LYS A 124 -17.95 15.09 -29.10
N GLN A 125 -16.86 14.36 -29.26
CA GLN A 125 -16.92 12.94 -29.62
C GLN A 125 -17.52 12.13 -28.47
N HIS A 126 -18.48 11.27 -28.82
CA HIS A 126 -18.95 10.22 -27.93
C HIS A 126 -18.06 9.00 -28.11
N PHE A 127 -17.74 8.34 -27.00
CA PHE A 127 -16.98 7.09 -26.99
C PHE A 127 -17.45 6.25 -25.81
N SER A 128 -17.35 4.94 -25.97
CA SER A 128 -17.82 3.99 -24.97
C SER A 128 -16.76 2.94 -24.65
N TYR A 129 -16.96 2.24 -23.55
CA TYR A 129 -16.15 1.10 -23.14
C TYR A 129 -17.05 0.06 -22.48
N HIS A 130 -16.87 -1.20 -22.85
CA HIS A 130 -17.57 -2.29 -22.17
C HIS A 130 -16.76 -2.66 -20.93
N ASP A 131 -17.31 -2.40 -19.74
CA ASP A 131 -16.64 -2.74 -18.50
C ASP A 131 -16.79 -4.25 -18.22
N PRO A 132 -15.71 -5.05 -18.33
CA PRO A 132 -15.80 -6.50 -18.11
C PRO A 132 -16.02 -6.86 -16.64
N VAL A 133 -15.80 -5.92 -15.71
CA VAL A 133 -15.91 -6.14 -14.27
C VAL A 133 -17.38 -6.12 -13.84
N VAL A 134 -18.15 -5.17 -14.36
CA VAL A 134 -19.56 -4.98 -14.01
C VAL A 134 -20.49 -5.53 -15.11
N GLY A 135 -19.97 -5.77 -16.32
CA GLY A 135 -20.74 -6.20 -17.47
C GLY A 135 -21.63 -5.09 -18.04
N VAL A 136 -21.25 -3.82 -17.84
CA VAL A 136 -22.05 -2.64 -18.22
C VAL A 136 -21.27 -1.77 -19.21
N ASP A 137 -21.97 -1.24 -20.21
CA ASP A 137 -21.40 -0.29 -21.16
C ASP A 137 -21.32 1.12 -20.53
N VAL A 138 -20.10 1.63 -20.42
CA VAL A 138 -19.80 2.98 -19.94
C VAL A 138 -19.69 3.91 -21.12
N SER A 139 -20.60 4.88 -21.24
CA SER A 139 -20.70 5.82 -22.34
C SER A 139 -20.31 7.22 -21.88
N LEU A 140 -19.39 7.84 -22.61
CA LEU A 140 -18.75 9.11 -22.27
C LEU A 140 -18.74 10.05 -23.48
N MET A 141 -18.67 11.35 -23.21
CA MET A 141 -18.49 12.37 -24.21
C MET A 141 -17.33 13.29 -23.84
N VAL A 142 -16.48 13.63 -24.81
CA VAL A 142 -15.44 14.64 -24.63
C VAL A 142 -16.09 16.03 -24.66
N ASP A 143 -16.03 16.78 -23.56
CA ASP A 143 -16.56 18.14 -23.49
C ASP A 143 -15.59 19.13 -24.15
N THR A 144 -14.34 19.13 -23.67
CA THR A 144 -13.26 20.00 -24.15
C THR A 144 -11.92 19.29 -24.04
N ALA A 145 -11.00 19.60 -24.96
CA ALA A 145 -9.61 19.11 -24.91
C ALA A 145 -8.64 20.27 -25.16
N ASN A 146 -7.33 20.03 -25.08
CA ASN A 146 -6.33 21.06 -25.40
C ASN A 146 -6.31 21.45 -26.90
N SER A 147 -6.94 20.66 -27.76
CA SER A 147 -7.15 20.99 -29.17
C SER A 147 -8.38 20.23 -29.72
N GLN A 148 -8.81 20.55 -30.94
CA GLN A 148 -9.99 19.93 -31.55
C GLN A 148 -9.91 18.39 -31.64
N SER A 149 -8.71 17.84 -31.90
CA SER A 149 -8.45 16.40 -31.96
C SER A 149 -7.09 16.11 -31.33
N VAL A 150 -7.06 15.23 -30.35
CA VAL A 150 -5.88 14.94 -29.53
C VAL A 150 -5.52 13.46 -29.57
N VAL A 151 -4.24 13.16 -29.43
CA VAL A 151 -3.74 11.79 -29.26
C VAL A 151 -3.68 11.44 -27.78
N VAL A 152 -4.24 10.28 -27.41
CA VAL A 152 -4.34 9.82 -26.00
C VAL A 152 -3.37 8.68 -25.65
N VAL A 153 -2.49 8.30 -26.58
CA VAL A 153 -1.49 7.24 -26.39
C VAL A 153 -0.20 7.84 -25.84
N ASP A 154 0.35 7.23 -24.79
CA ASP A 154 1.59 7.66 -24.12
C ASP A 154 1.58 9.14 -23.73
N THR A 155 0.49 9.54 -23.06
CA THR A 155 0.25 10.90 -22.58
C THR A 155 -0.21 10.91 -21.13
N ASP A 156 0.40 11.76 -20.32
CA ASP A 156 -0.08 12.09 -18.99
C ASP A 156 -1.18 13.15 -19.10
N ILE A 157 -2.43 12.73 -18.93
CA ILE A 157 -3.61 13.57 -19.14
C ILE A 157 -4.10 14.12 -17.80
N ALA A 158 -4.26 15.45 -17.70
CA ALA A 158 -5.04 16.06 -16.63
C ALA A 158 -6.55 15.90 -16.94
N LEU A 159 -7.22 15.03 -16.20
CA LEU A 159 -8.63 14.71 -16.40
C LEU A 159 -9.56 15.54 -15.51
N ASP A 160 -10.58 16.16 -16.11
CA ASP A 160 -11.71 16.78 -15.42
C ASP A 160 -13.02 16.07 -15.81
N VAL A 161 -13.90 15.79 -14.85
CA VAL A 161 -15.15 15.06 -15.06
C VAL A 161 -16.33 15.97 -14.72
N ALA A 162 -17.08 16.36 -15.74
CA ALA A 162 -18.24 17.22 -15.60
C ALA A 162 -19.52 16.38 -15.38
N PRO A 163 -20.41 16.77 -14.44
CA PRO A 163 -21.72 16.14 -14.30
C PRO A 163 -22.62 16.45 -15.51
N LEU A 164 -23.54 15.54 -15.84
CA LEU A 164 -24.52 15.74 -16.90
C LEU A 164 -25.60 16.75 -16.48
N ASN A 165 -26.23 16.53 -15.31
CA ASN A 165 -27.39 17.25 -14.80
C ASN A 165 -27.30 17.43 -13.26
N ASP A 166 -28.10 18.35 -12.69
CA ASP A 166 -28.19 18.60 -11.23
C ASP A 166 -28.55 17.34 -10.42
N ILE A 167 -29.35 16.44 -10.99
CA ILE A 167 -29.71 15.16 -10.36
C ILE A 167 -28.47 14.25 -10.25
N MET A 168 -27.62 14.22 -11.28
CA MET A 168 -26.38 13.45 -11.23
C MET A 168 -25.36 14.08 -10.29
N ALA A 169 -25.29 15.41 -10.22
CA ALA A 169 -24.46 16.09 -9.23
C ALA A 169 -24.90 15.72 -7.80
N ALA A 170 -26.22 15.65 -7.53
CA ALA A 170 -26.74 15.21 -6.24
C ALA A 170 -26.44 13.72 -5.95
N GLN A 171 -26.59 12.83 -6.93
CA GLN A 171 -26.24 11.41 -6.79
C GLN A 171 -24.73 11.20 -6.57
N GLN A 172 -23.89 11.97 -7.26
CA GLN A 172 -22.45 11.95 -7.09
C GLN A 172 -22.05 12.46 -5.70
N LEU A 173 -22.66 13.54 -5.20
CA LEU A 173 -22.45 14.01 -3.82
C LEU A 173 -22.89 12.98 -2.77
N GLN A 174 -24.01 12.28 -2.99
CA GLN A 174 -24.45 11.20 -2.11
C GLN A 174 -23.47 10.03 -2.11
N GLN A 175 -22.95 9.65 -3.29
CA GLN A 175 -21.93 8.61 -3.42
C GLN A 175 -20.60 9.04 -2.81
N GLU A 176 -20.13 10.26 -3.03
CA GLU A 176 -18.93 10.80 -2.40
C GLU A 176 -19.07 10.81 -0.87
N SER A 177 -20.24 11.21 -0.35
CA SER A 177 -20.53 11.14 1.09
C SER A 177 -20.53 9.69 1.61
N ALA A 178 -21.07 8.75 0.84
CA ALA A 178 -21.05 7.33 1.19
C ALA A 178 -19.64 6.72 1.10
N MET A 179 -18.87 7.06 0.06
CA MET A 179 -17.48 6.67 -0.12
C MET A 179 -16.62 7.23 1.00
N MET A 180 -16.83 8.49 1.40
CA MET A 180 -16.18 9.07 2.57
C MET A 180 -16.48 8.25 3.84
N LYS A 181 -17.72 7.78 4.05
CA LYS A 181 -18.04 6.89 5.18
C LYS A 181 -17.31 5.54 5.09
N CYS A 182 -17.15 4.99 3.88
CA CYS A 182 -16.39 3.76 3.65
C CYS A 182 -14.86 3.94 3.73
N GLU A 183 -14.34 5.15 3.50
CA GLU A 183 -12.93 5.50 3.65
C GLU A 183 -12.60 5.85 5.11
N SER A 184 -13.48 6.58 5.79
CA SER A 184 -13.37 6.96 7.20
C SER A 184 -14.00 5.91 8.13
N VAL A 185 -13.58 4.65 7.99
CA VAL A 185 -14.12 3.56 8.80
C VAL A 185 -13.79 3.78 10.29
N PRO A 186 -14.78 3.80 11.20
CA PRO A 186 -14.54 3.98 12.63
C PRO A 186 -13.75 2.81 13.21
N GLU A 187 -12.77 3.12 14.06
CA GLU A 187 -11.98 2.13 14.78
C GLU A 187 -12.66 1.73 16.09
N ILE A 188 -12.83 0.43 16.34
CA ILE A 188 -13.25 -0.08 17.65
C ILE A 188 -12.04 -0.64 18.38
N SER A 189 -11.81 -0.18 19.61
CA SER A 189 -10.69 -0.61 20.45
C SER A 189 -11.07 -1.64 21.51
N SER A 190 -12.30 -1.64 22.04
CA SER A 190 -12.72 -2.54 23.11
C SER A 190 -14.20 -2.91 23.08
N ASN A 191 -15.12 -1.95 23.09
CA ASN A 191 -16.54 -2.22 22.97
C ASN A 191 -17.28 -1.12 22.20
N ALA A 192 -18.40 -1.49 21.61
CA ALA A 192 -19.32 -0.56 20.96
C ALA A 192 -20.76 -1.08 21.11
N THR A 193 -21.72 -0.17 21.29
CA THR A 193 -23.14 -0.49 21.12
C THR A 193 -23.56 0.01 19.75
N VAL A 194 -24.25 -0.85 19.00
CA VAL A 194 -24.49 -0.65 17.58
C VAL A 194 -25.94 -0.96 17.26
N ASP A 195 -26.62 -0.01 16.63
CA ASP A 195 -27.98 -0.21 16.13
C ASP A 195 -27.90 -0.72 14.68
N LEU A 196 -28.43 -1.91 14.44
CA LEU A 196 -28.38 -2.60 13.16
C LEU A 196 -29.68 -2.40 12.40
N GLU A 197 -29.54 -2.19 11.10
CA GLU A 197 -30.62 -2.26 10.13
C GLU A 197 -30.52 -3.55 9.30
N PRO A 198 -31.63 -4.06 8.75
CA PRO A 198 -31.61 -5.19 7.85
C PRO A 198 -30.66 -4.96 6.67
N PHE A 199 -29.81 -5.94 6.36
CA PHE A 199 -28.77 -5.82 5.33
C PHE A 199 -29.31 -5.38 3.96
N ASN A 200 -30.55 -5.76 3.63
CA ASN A 200 -31.21 -5.42 2.37
C ASN A 200 -31.77 -3.99 2.31
N LYS A 201 -31.87 -3.29 3.45
CA LYS A 201 -32.40 -1.92 3.53
C LYS A 201 -31.30 -0.87 3.63
N SER A 202 -30.10 -1.26 4.07
CA SER A 202 -28.97 -0.34 4.14
C SER A 202 -28.31 -0.19 2.76
N ALA A 203 -28.16 1.03 2.29
CA ALA A 203 -27.38 1.31 1.07
C ALA A 203 -25.89 0.98 1.25
N HIS A 204 -25.38 1.07 2.48
CA HIS A 204 -23.98 0.76 2.83
C HIS A 204 -23.92 0.02 4.16
N PRO A 205 -23.26 -1.15 4.24
CA PRO A 205 -23.13 -1.86 5.49
C PRO A 205 -22.39 -1.00 6.52
N LEU A 206 -22.90 -0.98 7.75
CA LEU A 206 -22.21 -0.36 8.87
C LEU A 206 -20.92 -1.14 9.12
N MET A 207 -19.78 -0.48 8.94
CA MET A 207 -18.47 -1.13 8.98
C MET A 207 -17.59 -0.51 10.06
N TYR A 208 -16.81 -1.36 10.72
CA TYR A 208 -15.82 -0.99 11.72
C TYR A 208 -14.47 -1.58 11.36
N LYS A 209 -13.39 -0.96 11.83
CA LYS A 209 -12.03 -1.50 11.69
C LYS A 209 -11.37 -1.76 13.04
N VAL A 210 -10.52 -2.77 13.10
CA VAL A 210 -9.77 -3.18 14.29
C VAL A 210 -8.30 -3.32 13.91
N ASN A 211 -7.42 -2.70 14.69
CA ASN A 211 -5.98 -2.81 14.47
C ASN A 211 -5.48 -4.15 15.03
N LEU A 212 -5.10 -5.08 14.14
CA LEU A 212 -4.61 -6.39 14.53
C LEU A 212 -3.22 -6.34 15.19
N LEU A 213 -2.44 -5.27 14.99
CA LEU A 213 -1.13 -5.12 15.63
C LEU A 213 -1.22 -4.98 17.15
N ARG A 214 -2.38 -4.61 17.69
CA ARG A 214 -2.64 -4.58 19.15
C ARG A 214 -2.83 -5.98 19.75
N PHE A 215 -3.04 -7.00 18.91
CA PHE A 215 -3.40 -8.35 19.32
C PHE A 215 -2.46 -9.40 18.68
N PRO A 216 -1.21 -9.51 19.15
CA PRO A 216 -0.17 -10.32 18.49
C PRO A 216 -0.44 -11.84 18.50
N GLU A 217 -1.25 -12.33 19.43
CA GLU A 217 -1.60 -13.77 19.57
C GLU A 217 -2.95 -14.13 18.93
N GLY A 218 -3.79 -13.14 18.65
CA GLY A 218 -5.12 -13.32 18.07
C GLY A 218 -6.17 -12.44 18.74
N VAL A 219 -7.32 -12.32 18.07
CA VAL A 219 -8.44 -11.46 18.49
C VAL A 219 -9.74 -12.26 18.52
N THR A 220 -10.54 -12.04 19.56
CA THR A 220 -11.91 -12.55 19.69
C THR A 220 -12.88 -11.37 19.66
N ILE A 221 -13.84 -11.42 18.75
CA ILE A 221 -14.92 -10.45 18.60
C ILE A 221 -16.22 -11.13 19.04
N SER A 222 -16.88 -10.56 20.05
CA SER A 222 -18.14 -11.08 20.60
C SER A 222 -19.30 -10.17 20.22
N LEU A 223 -20.37 -10.76 19.68
CA LEU A 223 -21.64 -10.11 19.39
C LEU A 223 -22.66 -10.56 20.43
N THR A 224 -23.25 -9.63 21.17
CA THR A 224 -24.35 -9.93 22.11
C THR A 224 -25.60 -9.20 21.65
N SER A 225 -26.68 -9.95 21.37
CA SER A 225 -28.00 -9.40 21.07
C SER A 225 -28.95 -9.60 22.25
N ALA A 226 -29.80 -8.60 22.52
CA ALA A 226 -30.80 -8.67 23.59
C ALA A 226 -32.13 -9.29 23.15
N ASP A 227 -32.42 -9.30 21.84
CA ASP A 227 -33.74 -9.63 21.30
C ASP A 227 -33.78 -11.05 20.71
N ASP A 228 -33.26 -11.22 19.49
CA ASP A 228 -33.29 -12.45 18.71
C ASP A 228 -31.86 -12.85 18.29
N ALA A 229 -31.41 -13.98 18.84
CA ALA A 229 -30.09 -14.54 18.57
C ALA A 229 -29.87 -14.87 17.07
N TYR A 230 -30.95 -15.19 16.34
CA TYR A 230 -30.87 -15.62 14.94
C TYR A 230 -30.87 -14.44 13.95
N ASN A 231 -31.36 -13.27 14.38
CA ASN A 231 -31.51 -12.08 13.53
C ASN A 231 -30.20 -11.32 13.32
N THR A 232 -29.17 -11.54 14.13
CA THR A 232 -27.93 -10.74 14.06
C THR A 232 -26.70 -11.61 13.80
N ASP A 233 -25.80 -11.13 12.94
CA ASP A 233 -24.54 -11.80 12.60
C ASP A 233 -23.42 -10.81 12.30
N ILE A 234 -22.19 -11.34 12.30
CA ILE A 234 -20.99 -10.64 11.89
C ILE A 234 -20.37 -11.33 10.67
N ILE A 235 -19.89 -10.53 9.72
CA ILE A 235 -18.88 -10.93 8.74
C ILE A 235 -17.62 -10.08 8.93
N SER A 236 -16.44 -10.67 8.70
CA SER A 236 -15.17 -9.94 8.73
C SER A 236 -14.21 -10.38 7.63
N SER A 237 -13.32 -9.46 7.24
CA SER A 237 -12.29 -9.66 6.21
C SER A 237 -11.14 -8.67 6.40
N LEU A 238 -10.06 -8.87 5.65
CA LEU A 238 -8.88 -7.98 5.63
C LEU A 238 -9.02 -6.84 4.62
N ASP A 239 -9.94 -6.96 3.65
CA ASP A 239 -10.26 -5.90 2.69
C ASP A 239 -11.54 -5.17 3.09
N LYS A 240 -11.70 -3.92 2.66
CA LYS A 240 -12.93 -3.12 2.86
C LYS A 240 -14.13 -3.56 2.01
N PHE A 241 -13.95 -4.48 1.07
CA PHE A 241 -14.99 -4.94 0.12
C PHE A 241 -15.84 -6.10 0.70
N LEU A 242 -16.41 -5.91 1.90
CA LEU A 242 -17.24 -6.92 2.55
C LEU A 242 -18.67 -6.90 2.01
N ASN A 243 -19.20 -8.09 1.74
CA ASN A 243 -20.62 -8.34 1.51
C ASN A 243 -20.94 -9.81 1.80
N LEU A 244 -22.20 -10.21 1.66
CA LEU A 244 -22.62 -11.60 1.90
C LEU A 244 -22.00 -12.64 0.95
N GLU A 245 -21.29 -12.22 -0.09
CA GLU A 245 -20.53 -13.09 -0.99
C GLU A 245 -19.00 -12.91 -0.86
N SER A 246 -18.54 -12.09 0.08
CA SER A 246 -17.14 -11.71 0.24
C SER A 246 -16.81 -11.48 1.71
N PHE A 247 -16.43 -12.56 2.40
CA PHE A 247 -15.95 -12.54 3.79
C PHE A 247 -14.99 -13.70 4.06
N LEU A 248 -14.04 -13.50 4.98
CA LEU A 248 -13.11 -14.54 5.43
C LEU A 248 -13.61 -15.24 6.69
N TRP A 249 -14.27 -14.52 7.59
CA TRP A 249 -14.82 -15.07 8.83
C TRP A 249 -16.27 -14.63 9.02
N THR A 250 -17.08 -15.49 9.65
CA THR A 250 -18.50 -15.22 9.90
C THR A 250 -19.01 -15.96 11.14
N THR A 251 -20.08 -15.43 11.75
CA THR A 251 -20.83 -16.09 12.84
C THR A 251 -22.08 -16.84 12.37
N MET A 252 -22.41 -16.80 11.07
CA MET A 252 -23.67 -17.34 10.54
C MET A 252 -23.89 -18.84 10.80
N ALA A 253 -22.82 -19.60 11.04
CA ALA A 253 -22.89 -21.03 11.36
C ALA A 253 -23.20 -21.33 12.84
N GLN A 254 -23.16 -20.34 13.73
CA GLN A 254 -23.26 -20.54 15.20
C GLN A 254 -24.70 -20.54 15.72
N ASP A 255 -25.70 -20.46 14.84
CA ASP A 255 -27.10 -20.44 15.23
C ASP A 255 -27.54 -21.75 15.92
N SER A 256 -26.89 -22.88 15.64
CA SER A 256 -27.22 -24.18 16.25
C SER A 256 -27.10 -24.20 17.77
N ASP A 257 -26.30 -23.30 18.34
CA ASP A 257 -26.06 -23.25 19.78
C ASP A 257 -27.19 -22.54 20.55
N GLY A 258 -28.10 -21.84 19.84
CA GLY A 258 -29.23 -21.10 20.43
C GLY A 258 -28.81 -19.98 21.39
N ARG A 259 -27.53 -19.60 21.41
CA ARG A 259 -26.97 -18.60 22.32
C ARG A 259 -27.13 -17.20 21.73
N SER A 260 -27.53 -16.24 22.58
CA SER A 260 -27.58 -14.81 22.25
C SER A 260 -26.20 -14.15 22.08
N ILE A 261 -25.12 -14.90 22.31
CA ILE A 261 -23.74 -14.44 22.17
C ILE A 261 -23.06 -15.28 21.08
N LYS A 262 -22.51 -14.60 20.08
CA LYS A 262 -21.73 -15.20 18.98
C LYS A 262 -20.29 -14.72 19.03
N HIS A 263 -19.34 -15.59 18.73
CA HIS A 263 -17.90 -15.30 18.85
C HIS A 263 -17.16 -15.54 17.53
N LEU A 264 -16.39 -14.56 17.09
CA LEU A 264 -15.51 -14.66 15.94
C LEU A 264 -14.06 -14.65 16.45
N ILE A 265 -13.36 -15.77 16.29
CA ILE A 265 -11.99 -15.97 16.77
C ILE A 265 -11.04 -15.95 15.58
N ILE A 266 -10.07 -15.04 15.60
CA ILE A 266 -9.09 -14.87 14.53
C ILE A 266 -7.69 -15.05 15.11
N ASP A 267 -6.97 -16.03 14.56
CA ASP A 267 -5.55 -16.23 14.82
C ASP A 267 -4.71 -15.31 13.92
N THR A 268 -4.02 -14.35 14.52
CA THR A 268 -3.14 -13.41 13.81
C THR A 268 -1.86 -14.05 13.28
N LYS A 269 -1.58 -15.32 13.62
CA LYS A 269 -0.49 -16.12 13.07
C LYS A 269 -0.87 -16.88 11.79
N SER A 270 -2.15 -16.85 11.39
CA SER A 270 -2.59 -17.48 10.14
C SER A 270 -1.83 -16.96 8.92
N ASP A 271 -1.64 -17.83 7.92
CA ASP A 271 -0.89 -17.51 6.69
C ASP A 271 -1.49 -16.28 5.97
N VAL A 272 -2.82 -16.18 5.94
CA VAL A 272 -3.55 -15.07 5.30
C VAL A 272 -3.19 -13.71 5.93
N ILE A 273 -3.16 -13.65 7.27
CA ILE A 273 -2.83 -12.41 8.00
C ILE A 273 -1.33 -12.13 7.91
N THR A 274 -0.49 -13.15 8.02
CA THR A 274 0.96 -13.01 7.89
C THR A 274 1.35 -12.47 6.51
N ASN A 275 0.75 -12.99 5.45
CA ASN A 275 0.95 -12.51 4.09
C ASN A 275 0.47 -11.06 3.94
N THR A 276 -0.69 -10.72 4.47
CA THR A 276 -1.21 -9.34 4.42
C THR A 276 -0.30 -8.37 5.18
N ARG A 277 0.23 -8.78 6.34
CA ARG A 277 1.21 -8.01 7.12
C ARG A 277 2.51 -7.76 6.35
N LEU A 278 3.00 -8.76 5.63
CA LEU A 278 4.20 -8.61 4.79
C LEU A 278 3.95 -7.64 3.63
N LYS A 279 2.78 -7.72 3.00
CA LYS A 279 2.37 -6.82 1.92
C LYS A 279 2.31 -5.36 2.37
N HIS A 280 1.77 -5.11 3.57
CA HIS A 280 1.63 -3.76 4.14
C HIS A 280 2.75 -3.37 5.12
N GLN A 281 3.92 -4.03 5.06
CA GLN A 281 5.04 -3.77 5.97
C GLN A 281 5.56 -2.32 5.86
N ALA A 282 5.45 -1.69 4.69
CA ALA A 282 5.91 -0.32 4.47
C ALA A 282 5.02 0.74 5.15
N THR A 283 3.69 0.52 5.20
CA THR A 283 2.75 1.43 5.87
C THR A 283 2.66 1.14 7.37
N GLY A 284 3.00 -0.07 7.80
CA GLY A 284 2.90 -0.49 9.20
C GLY A 284 1.44 -0.61 9.68
N GLU A 285 0.51 -0.80 8.75
CA GLU A 285 -0.92 -0.88 9.02
C GLU A 285 -1.44 -2.30 8.77
N LEU A 286 -2.21 -2.84 9.72
CA LEU A 286 -2.88 -4.13 9.57
C LEU A 286 -4.28 -4.03 10.20
N TRP A 287 -5.27 -3.90 9.33
CA TRP A 287 -6.66 -3.68 9.71
C TRP A 287 -7.50 -4.92 9.45
N LEU A 288 -8.41 -5.22 10.38
CA LEU A 288 -9.52 -6.14 10.19
C LEU A 288 -10.80 -5.33 10.08
N TYR A 289 -11.54 -5.53 9.00
CA TYR A 289 -12.84 -4.90 8.76
C TYR A 289 -13.96 -5.83 9.22
N ILE A 290 -14.94 -5.27 9.93
CA ILE A 290 -16.03 -6.00 10.56
C ILE A 290 -17.35 -5.33 10.16
N VAL A 291 -18.30 -6.12 9.70
CA VAL A 291 -19.67 -5.67 9.41
C VAL A 291 -20.63 -6.51 10.26
N PRO A 292 -21.18 -5.93 11.35
CA PRO A 292 -22.36 -6.48 12.00
C PRO A 292 -23.61 -6.13 11.17
N PHE A 293 -24.56 -7.05 11.07
CA PHE A 293 -25.81 -6.81 10.34
C PHE A 293 -26.99 -7.57 10.93
N ALA A 294 -28.19 -7.08 10.62
CA ALA A 294 -29.44 -7.77 10.91
C ALA A 294 -30.05 -8.41 9.64
N TRP A 295 -30.81 -9.49 9.80
CA TRP A 295 -31.44 -10.20 8.69
C TRP A 295 -32.80 -9.62 8.30
N GLU A 296 -33.69 -9.45 9.28
CA GLU A 296 -35.11 -9.16 9.02
C GLU A 296 -35.57 -7.82 9.63
N HIS A 297 -35.26 -7.60 10.90
CA HIS A 297 -35.71 -6.43 11.66
C HIS A 297 -34.55 -5.72 12.37
N ASN A 298 -34.73 -4.44 12.67
CA ASN A 298 -33.72 -3.65 13.37
C ASN A 298 -33.44 -4.24 14.76
N SER A 299 -32.18 -4.27 15.17
CA SER A 299 -31.78 -4.79 16.48
C SER A 299 -30.58 -4.04 17.03
N SER A 300 -30.52 -3.85 18.35
CA SER A 300 -29.38 -3.22 19.01
C SER A 300 -28.46 -4.31 19.58
N VAL A 301 -27.18 -4.23 19.23
CA VAL A 301 -26.18 -5.22 19.62
C VAL A 301 -25.01 -4.58 20.35
N LYS A 302 -24.39 -5.35 21.23
CA LYS A 302 -23.13 -5.00 21.86
C LYS A 302 -21.98 -5.79 21.23
N LEU A 303 -20.98 -5.07 20.73
CA LEU A 303 -19.73 -5.62 20.23
C LEU A 303 -18.65 -5.49 21.31
N GLU A 304 -17.92 -6.57 21.56
CA GLU A 304 -16.76 -6.58 22.45
C GLU A 304 -15.55 -7.24 21.76
N ILE A 305 -14.38 -6.61 21.89
CA ILE A 305 -13.12 -7.04 21.30
C ILE A 305 -12.13 -7.33 22.42
N SER A 306 -11.60 -8.54 22.42
CA SER A 306 -10.60 -8.99 23.40
C SER A 306 -9.48 -9.76 22.71
N GLY A 307 -8.26 -9.65 23.24
CA GLY A 307 -7.13 -10.49 22.79
C GLY A 307 -7.28 -11.93 23.26
N ILE A 308 -6.74 -12.87 22.48
CA ILE A 308 -6.62 -14.27 22.92
C ILE A 308 -5.47 -14.33 23.94
N ASN A 309 -5.81 -14.46 25.23
CA ASN A 309 -4.82 -14.73 26.25
C ASN A 309 -4.41 -16.20 26.16
N THR A 310 -3.16 -16.48 25.82
CA THR A 310 -2.55 -17.82 25.83
C THR A 310 -2.36 -18.31 27.26
N VAL A 311 -3.47 -18.55 27.97
CA VAL A 311 -3.57 -19.39 29.17
C VAL A 311 -4.87 -20.19 29.02
N SER A 312 -4.92 -21.04 28.00
CA SER A 312 -5.78 -22.24 27.82
C SER A 312 -5.84 -22.63 26.34
N ALA A 313 -4.68 -22.85 25.71
CA ALA A 313 -4.60 -23.49 24.39
C ALA A 313 -4.12 -24.93 24.55
N THR A 314 -4.91 -25.75 25.26
CA THR A 314 -4.79 -27.22 25.24
C THR A 314 -6.15 -27.90 25.28
N SER A 315 -7.18 -27.25 24.75
CA SER A 315 -8.47 -27.87 24.49
C SER A 315 -9.14 -27.05 23.41
N LEU A 316 -9.18 -27.57 22.17
CA LEU A 316 -10.20 -27.29 21.13
C LEU A 316 -9.84 -27.88 19.75
N THR A 317 -8.74 -28.64 19.61
CA THR A 317 -8.49 -29.44 18.39
C THR A 317 -8.19 -30.90 18.71
N SER A 318 -9.21 -31.62 19.17
CA SER A 318 -9.39 -33.07 18.98
C SER A 318 -10.56 -33.50 19.87
N ASN A 319 -11.67 -33.89 19.25
CA ASN A 319 -12.49 -35.03 19.70
C ASN A 319 -13.63 -35.25 18.68
N MET A 320 -13.29 -35.91 17.57
CA MET A 320 -14.12 -37.03 17.17
C MET A 320 -13.81 -38.18 18.15
N ALA A 321 -14.87 -38.91 18.50
CA ALA A 321 -14.94 -40.10 19.34
C ALA A 321 -15.11 -39.88 20.86
N ASN A 322 -16.31 -40.30 21.30
CA ASN A 322 -16.73 -40.72 22.63
C ASN A 322 -16.89 -39.65 23.73
N SER A 323 -18.15 -39.23 23.91
CA SER A 323 -18.66 -38.74 25.19
C SER A 323 -19.91 -39.54 25.59
N SER A 324 -19.65 -40.69 26.21
CA SER A 324 -20.48 -41.21 27.29
C SER A 324 -20.49 -40.19 28.45
N THR A 325 -21.71 -39.77 28.84
CA THR A 325 -22.17 -39.37 30.18
C THR A 325 -21.37 -38.34 31.00
N PRO A 326 -21.97 -37.21 31.41
CA PRO A 326 -21.37 -36.35 32.44
C PRO A 326 -21.73 -36.85 33.84
N ASP A 327 -20.74 -37.34 34.57
CA ASP A 327 -20.79 -37.45 36.03
C ASP A 327 -20.56 -36.05 36.63
N THR A 328 -21.56 -35.52 37.32
CA THR A 328 -21.37 -34.56 38.41
C THR A 328 -21.91 -35.21 39.67
N THR A 329 -21.09 -36.06 40.29
CA THR A 329 -21.31 -36.52 41.65
C THR A 329 -20.75 -35.47 42.62
N VAL A 330 -21.55 -34.45 42.86
CA VAL A 330 -21.56 -33.81 44.18
C VAL A 330 -22.05 -34.89 45.14
N LEU A 331 -21.21 -35.28 46.09
CA LEU A 331 -21.55 -36.21 47.15
C LEU A 331 -22.66 -35.61 48.01
N ALA A 332 -23.90 -35.92 47.65
CA ALA A 332 -25.08 -35.82 48.49
C ALA A 332 -25.97 -37.02 48.18
N GLU A 333 -26.26 -37.78 49.22
CA GLU A 333 -27.07 -39.00 49.25
C GLU A 333 -28.29 -38.91 48.31
N ASN A 334 -28.28 -39.67 47.22
CA ASN A 334 -29.41 -39.82 46.31
C ASN A 334 -30.41 -40.84 46.89
N ASP A 335 -30.84 -40.61 48.13
CA ASP A 335 -31.85 -41.42 48.78
C ASP A 335 -33.23 -40.91 48.37
N GLY A 336 -33.82 -41.54 47.35
CA GLY A 336 -35.25 -41.41 47.06
C GLY A 336 -35.67 -40.59 45.83
N LYS A 337 -34.80 -40.23 44.88
CA LYS A 337 -35.20 -39.60 43.59
C LYS A 337 -35.03 -40.56 42.39
N SER A 338 -35.93 -40.49 41.41
CA SER A 338 -36.01 -41.29 40.18
C SER A 338 -36.31 -40.39 38.99
N GLN A 339 -35.74 -40.70 37.82
CA GLN A 339 -35.91 -39.93 36.59
C GLN A 339 -37.25 -40.24 35.92
N CYS A 340 -37.98 -39.22 35.46
CA CYS A 340 -39.19 -39.41 34.67
C CYS A 340 -38.85 -39.78 33.21
N GLU A 341 -39.50 -40.81 32.68
CA GLU A 341 -39.27 -41.29 31.30
C GLU A 341 -39.68 -40.28 30.21
N ASN A 342 -40.65 -39.41 30.50
CA ASN A 342 -41.12 -38.41 29.53
C ASN A 342 -40.27 -37.12 29.57
N CYS A 343 -40.10 -36.49 30.73
CA CYS A 343 -39.41 -35.20 30.83
C CYS A 343 -37.94 -35.28 31.24
N LYS A 344 -37.43 -36.47 31.58
CA LYS A 344 -36.05 -36.72 32.05
C LYS A 344 -35.60 -35.93 33.29
N VAL A 345 -36.52 -35.29 34.01
CA VAL A 345 -36.25 -34.61 35.29
C VAL A 345 -36.21 -35.64 36.43
N TYR A 346 -35.27 -35.47 37.36
CA TYR A 346 -35.17 -36.29 38.57
C TYR A 346 -36.15 -35.81 39.64
N ILE A 347 -37.03 -36.70 40.10
CA ILE A 347 -38.15 -36.40 40.99
C ILE A 347 -38.18 -37.41 42.12
N GLU A 348 -38.63 -37.01 43.30
CA GLU A 348 -38.81 -37.93 44.44
C GLU A 348 -39.69 -39.13 44.06
N LYS A 349 -39.23 -40.36 44.35
CA LYS A 349 -39.88 -41.65 44.02
C LYS A 349 -41.34 -41.70 44.50
N SER A 350 -41.65 -41.07 45.63
CA SER A 350 -43.02 -40.98 46.17
C SER A 350 -43.96 -40.11 45.34
N LYS A 351 -43.42 -39.13 44.59
CA LYS A 351 -44.17 -38.17 43.76
C LYS A 351 -44.05 -38.47 42.26
N LEU A 352 -43.16 -39.38 41.86
CA LEU A 352 -42.94 -39.75 40.46
C LEU A 352 -44.25 -40.20 39.77
N PRO A 353 -45.09 -41.09 40.33
CA PRO A 353 -46.31 -41.53 39.63
C PRO A 353 -47.30 -40.38 39.36
N LEU A 354 -47.38 -39.41 40.29
CA LEU A 354 -48.24 -38.24 40.13
C LEU A 354 -47.66 -37.27 39.10
N HIS A 355 -46.34 -37.08 39.10
CA HIS A 355 -45.67 -36.28 38.09
C HIS A 355 -45.79 -36.92 36.69
N GLU A 356 -45.55 -38.22 36.55
CA GLU A 356 -45.66 -38.92 35.26
C GLU A 356 -47.06 -38.80 34.71
N ALA A 357 -48.10 -39.05 35.52
CA ALA A 357 -49.48 -38.88 35.08
C ALA A 357 -49.79 -37.43 34.65
N PHE A 358 -49.22 -36.42 35.31
CA PHE A 358 -49.38 -35.02 34.92
C PHE A 358 -48.57 -34.67 33.66
N CYS A 359 -47.34 -35.18 33.57
CA CYS A 359 -46.38 -34.92 32.50
C CYS A 359 -46.83 -35.56 31.19
N PHE A 360 -47.23 -36.83 31.18
CA PHE A 360 -47.77 -37.49 29.99
C PHE A 360 -49.08 -36.85 29.48
N ARG A 361 -49.86 -36.23 30.37
CA ARG A 361 -51.11 -35.56 29.97
C ARG A 361 -50.91 -34.15 29.44
N ASN A 362 -49.93 -33.42 29.98
CA ASN A 362 -49.76 -32.00 29.68
C ASN A 362 -48.54 -31.69 28.82
N ASN A 363 -47.62 -32.63 28.62
CA ASN A 363 -46.39 -32.42 27.89
C ASN A 363 -46.20 -33.46 26.78
N VAL A 364 -45.80 -32.99 25.61
CA VAL A 364 -45.48 -33.82 24.44
C VAL A 364 -43.99 -33.72 24.18
N ARG A 365 -43.33 -34.88 24.07
CA ARG A 365 -41.92 -34.97 23.73
C ARG A 365 -41.73 -35.05 22.22
N CYS A 366 -40.87 -34.21 21.70
CA CYS A 366 -40.47 -34.20 20.29
C CYS A 366 -39.39 -35.26 20.01
N SER A 367 -39.20 -35.66 18.74
CA SER A 367 -38.16 -36.62 18.34
C SER A 367 -36.75 -36.11 18.59
N CYS A 368 -36.53 -34.79 18.64
CA CYS A 368 -35.26 -34.17 19.04
C CYS A 368 -34.99 -34.26 20.56
N GLY A 369 -35.99 -34.61 21.37
CA GLY A 369 -35.89 -34.74 22.82
C GLY A 369 -36.41 -33.55 23.63
N GLU A 370 -36.79 -32.44 22.99
CA GLU A 370 -37.45 -31.30 23.64
C GLU A 370 -38.88 -31.61 24.05
N ILE A 371 -39.37 -30.89 25.06
CA ILE A 371 -40.66 -31.14 25.70
C ILE A 371 -41.53 -29.89 25.61
N PHE A 372 -42.69 -30.01 24.98
CA PHE A 372 -43.62 -28.92 24.74
C PHE A 372 -44.91 -29.08 25.54
N PRO A 373 -45.52 -27.99 26.03
CA PRO A 373 -46.80 -28.05 26.72
C PRO A 373 -47.94 -28.32 25.70
N LYS A 374 -48.66 -29.42 25.91
CA LYS A 374 -49.86 -29.92 25.21
C LYS A 374 -49.69 -30.32 23.74
N ALA A 375 -48.92 -29.58 22.95
CA ALA A 375 -48.65 -29.88 21.55
C ALA A 375 -47.30 -29.27 21.13
N ILE A 376 -46.68 -29.87 20.11
CA ILE A 376 -45.50 -29.30 19.46
C ILE A 376 -45.96 -28.09 18.64
N PRO A 377 -45.38 -26.89 18.83
CA PRO A 377 -45.72 -25.72 18.04
C PRO A 377 -45.48 -25.94 16.54
N ASN A 378 -46.33 -25.36 15.68
CA ASN A 378 -46.13 -25.40 14.23
C ASN A 378 -44.84 -24.66 13.77
N THR A 379 -44.26 -23.86 14.65
CA THR A 379 -43.00 -23.14 14.41
C THR A 379 -41.76 -24.01 14.68
N HIS A 380 -41.93 -25.13 15.40
CA HIS A 380 -40.87 -26.09 15.63
C HIS A 380 -40.59 -26.90 14.35
N TRP A 381 -39.33 -26.97 13.94
CA TRP A 381 -38.93 -27.63 12.70
C TRP A 381 -37.66 -28.46 12.90
N HIS A 382 -37.54 -29.53 12.13
CA HIS A 382 -36.33 -30.34 11.99
C HIS A 382 -35.83 -30.25 10.57
N CYS A 383 -34.51 -30.29 10.39
CA CYS A 383 -33.95 -30.50 9.08
C CYS A 383 -34.15 -31.97 8.66
N GLU A 384 -34.57 -32.21 7.42
CA GLU A 384 -34.73 -33.56 6.87
C GLU A 384 -33.39 -34.17 6.44
N ILE A 385 -32.38 -33.33 6.23
CA ILE A 385 -31.05 -33.71 5.72
C ILE A 385 -30.04 -33.81 6.87
N CYS A 386 -30.10 -32.87 7.82
CA CYS A 386 -29.21 -32.84 8.99
C CYS A 386 -29.91 -33.50 10.19
N SER A 387 -29.34 -34.57 10.73
CA SER A 387 -29.91 -35.37 11.82
C SER A 387 -30.13 -34.60 13.14
N ASP A 388 -29.29 -33.59 13.39
CA ASP A 388 -29.18 -32.95 14.71
C ASP A 388 -29.55 -31.46 14.70
N VAL A 389 -30.17 -30.96 13.63
CA VAL A 389 -30.55 -29.54 13.52
C VAL A 389 -32.06 -29.37 13.68
N HIS A 390 -32.45 -28.64 14.72
CA HIS A 390 -33.83 -28.30 15.03
C HIS A 390 -33.92 -26.90 15.63
N GLY A 391 -35.10 -26.29 15.56
CA GLY A 391 -35.35 -25.01 16.22
C GLY A 391 -36.80 -24.56 16.14
N ASP A 392 -37.09 -23.44 16.80
CA ASP A 392 -38.45 -22.88 16.89
C ASP A 392 -38.63 -21.59 16.05
N SER A 393 -37.57 -21.12 15.40
CA SER A 393 -37.57 -19.89 14.60
C SER A 393 -37.61 -20.19 13.10
N ALA A 394 -38.54 -19.54 12.39
CA ALA A 394 -38.63 -19.61 10.93
C ALA A 394 -37.41 -18.97 10.24
N LEU A 395 -36.84 -17.92 10.85
CA LEU A 395 -35.63 -17.27 10.36
C LEU A 395 -34.42 -18.20 10.43
N PHE A 396 -34.28 -18.94 11.53
CA PHE A 396 -33.22 -19.94 11.67
C PHE A 396 -33.35 -21.05 10.61
N LYS A 397 -34.57 -21.54 10.35
CA LYS A 397 -34.83 -22.51 9.28
C LYS A 397 -34.38 -21.99 7.92
N PHE A 398 -34.83 -20.78 7.58
CA PHE A 398 -34.50 -20.13 6.31
C PHE A 398 -32.98 -19.98 6.13
N LYS A 399 -32.27 -19.56 7.17
CA LYS A 399 -30.81 -19.44 7.15
C LYS A 399 -30.15 -20.79 6.96
N HIS A 400 -30.56 -21.81 7.71
CA HIS A 400 -30.01 -23.17 7.61
C HIS A 400 -30.17 -23.73 6.19
N ASP A 401 -31.37 -23.68 5.63
CA ASP A 401 -31.66 -24.18 4.29
C ASP A 401 -30.84 -23.43 3.23
N LYS A 402 -30.76 -22.09 3.34
CA LYS A 402 -29.99 -21.27 2.41
C LYS A 402 -28.49 -21.53 2.48
N LEU A 403 -27.94 -21.67 3.69
CA LEU A 403 -26.50 -21.83 3.91
C LEU A 403 -26.00 -23.24 3.63
N PHE A 404 -26.81 -24.29 3.86
CA PHE A 404 -26.35 -25.67 3.80
C PHE A 404 -27.08 -26.57 2.77
N HIS A 405 -28.26 -26.21 2.27
CA HIS A 405 -29.08 -27.08 1.41
C HIS A 405 -29.46 -26.51 0.04
N ASN A 406 -29.17 -25.24 -0.24
CA ASN A 406 -29.42 -24.59 -1.52
C ASN A 406 -28.33 -24.93 -2.57
N GLN A 407 -28.22 -26.21 -2.90
CA GLN A 407 -27.27 -26.72 -3.90
C GLN A 407 -27.75 -26.46 -5.34
N PRO A 408 -26.84 -26.34 -6.33
CA PRO A 408 -25.39 -26.48 -6.22
C PRO A 408 -24.68 -25.21 -5.71
N TYR A 409 -23.67 -25.39 -4.86
CA TYR A 409 -22.82 -24.29 -4.37
C TYR A 409 -21.61 -24.14 -5.28
N MET A 410 -21.80 -23.40 -6.37
CA MET A 410 -20.77 -23.13 -7.37
C MET A 410 -20.55 -21.64 -7.53
N CYS A 411 -19.34 -21.26 -7.95
CA CYS A 411 -19.06 -19.86 -8.26
C CYS A 411 -19.74 -19.47 -9.58
N ASP A 412 -20.49 -18.38 -9.55
CA ASP A 412 -21.21 -17.81 -10.69
C ASP A 412 -20.34 -16.88 -11.54
N LYS A 413 -19.21 -16.40 -10.98
CA LYS A 413 -18.40 -15.32 -11.56
C LYS A 413 -17.10 -15.79 -12.20
N CYS A 414 -16.72 -17.04 -12.00
CA CYS A 414 -15.46 -17.58 -12.52
C CYS A 414 -15.69 -18.95 -13.16
N PRO A 415 -14.76 -19.42 -14.02
CA PRO A 415 -14.92 -20.67 -14.76
C PRO A 415 -14.74 -21.93 -13.89
N ASP A 416 -14.52 -21.80 -12.59
CA ASP A 416 -14.37 -22.92 -11.66
C ASP A 416 -15.69 -23.70 -11.52
N THR A 417 -15.65 -24.98 -11.86
CA THR A 417 -16.81 -25.88 -11.79
C THR A 417 -16.86 -26.70 -10.50
N THR A 418 -16.02 -26.39 -9.50
CA THR A 418 -16.05 -27.08 -8.21
C THR A 418 -17.35 -26.79 -7.46
N ASN A 419 -17.95 -27.86 -6.91
CA ASN A 419 -19.12 -27.76 -6.04
C ASN A 419 -18.66 -27.84 -4.58
N TYR A 420 -19.02 -26.84 -3.80
CA TYR A 420 -18.67 -26.74 -2.39
C TYR A 420 -19.75 -27.41 -1.51
N HIS A 421 -19.39 -27.76 -0.27
CA HIS A 421 -20.31 -28.45 0.63
C HIS A 421 -21.46 -27.55 1.09
N ASN A 422 -21.16 -26.27 1.34
CA ASN A 422 -22.11 -25.28 1.83
C ASN A 422 -21.75 -23.88 1.29
N PHE A 423 -22.63 -22.91 1.48
CA PHE A 423 -22.43 -21.53 1.03
C PHE A 423 -21.22 -20.85 1.71
N ILE A 424 -20.98 -21.14 2.98
CA ILE A 424 -19.90 -20.53 3.76
C ILE A 424 -18.54 -20.97 3.20
N ASP A 425 -18.37 -22.25 2.90
CA ASP A 425 -17.18 -22.82 2.28
C ASP A 425 -16.93 -22.20 0.90
N LEU A 426 -17.97 -22.09 0.07
CA LEU A 426 -17.89 -21.42 -1.23
C LEU A 426 -17.36 -19.98 -1.07
N VAL A 427 -17.85 -19.24 -0.08
CA VAL A 427 -17.40 -17.86 0.13
C VAL A 427 -15.99 -17.81 0.70
N GLN A 428 -15.72 -18.49 1.82
CA GLN A 428 -14.45 -18.39 2.54
C GLN A 428 -13.26 -18.98 1.77
N ILE A 429 -13.46 -20.13 1.12
CA ILE A 429 -12.37 -20.84 0.43
C ILE A 429 -12.16 -20.27 -0.97
N HIS A 430 -13.25 -19.96 -1.67
CA HIS A 430 -13.21 -19.54 -3.07
C HIS A 430 -13.46 -18.05 -3.26
N LYS A 431 -14.71 -17.55 -3.08
CA LYS A 431 -15.07 -16.17 -3.47
C LYS A 431 -14.20 -15.11 -2.78
N ALA A 432 -13.91 -15.27 -1.49
CA ALA A 432 -13.06 -14.40 -0.68
C ALA A 432 -11.62 -14.88 -0.56
N GLY A 433 -11.26 -15.99 -1.21
CA GLY A 433 -9.93 -16.59 -1.15
C GLY A 433 -9.24 -16.51 -2.50
N SER A 434 -9.45 -17.55 -3.31
CA SER A 434 -8.73 -17.82 -4.57
C SER A 434 -9.46 -17.42 -5.86
N CYS A 435 -10.68 -16.89 -5.76
CA CYS A 435 -11.51 -16.55 -6.92
C CYS A 435 -10.81 -15.53 -7.84
N PRO A 436 -10.59 -15.85 -9.13
CA PRO A 436 -10.00 -14.93 -10.10
C PRO A 436 -10.79 -13.63 -10.27
N SER A 437 -12.12 -13.73 -10.14
CA SER A 437 -13.05 -12.60 -10.32
C SER A 437 -13.28 -11.79 -9.04
N ARG A 438 -12.61 -12.15 -7.93
CA ARG A 438 -12.65 -11.35 -6.70
C ARG A 438 -12.07 -9.96 -6.98
N LEU A 439 -12.76 -8.93 -6.50
CA LEU A 439 -12.28 -7.55 -6.60
C LEU A 439 -11.28 -7.23 -5.49
N HIS A 440 -10.27 -6.47 -5.83
CA HIS A 440 -9.30 -5.91 -4.89
C HIS A 440 -8.85 -4.53 -5.34
N GLU A 441 -8.36 -3.74 -4.40
CA GLU A 441 -7.68 -2.49 -4.71
C GLU A 441 -6.20 -2.79 -4.97
N CYS A 442 -5.75 -2.54 -6.19
CA CYS A 442 -4.35 -2.76 -6.56
C CYS A 442 -3.44 -1.74 -5.88
N GLN A 443 -2.38 -2.20 -5.21
CA GLN A 443 -1.42 -1.31 -4.53
C GLN A 443 -0.62 -0.38 -5.47
N PHE A 444 -0.58 -0.66 -6.78
CA PHE A 444 0.21 0.09 -7.76
C PHE A 444 -0.61 1.12 -8.55
N CYS A 445 -1.85 0.77 -8.95
CA CYS A 445 -2.73 1.66 -9.71
C CYS A 445 -3.94 2.18 -8.91
N HIS A 446 -4.17 1.68 -7.70
CA HIS A 446 -5.26 2.06 -6.80
C HIS A 446 -6.68 1.87 -7.39
N LEU A 447 -6.80 1.07 -8.45
CA LEU A 447 -8.09 0.69 -9.02
C LEU A 447 -8.66 -0.54 -8.34
N VAL A 448 -10.00 -0.60 -8.29
CA VAL A 448 -10.75 -1.78 -7.87
C VAL A 448 -10.99 -2.66 -9.08
N VAL A 449 -10.25 -3.75 -9.17
CA VAL A 449 -10.26 -4.66 -10.33
C VAL A 449 -10.26 -6.12 -9.91
N PRO A 450 -10.68 -7.05 -10.80
CA PRO A 450 -10.51 -8.48 -10.58
C PRO A 450 -9.04 -8.84 -10.34
N GLN A 451 -8.81 -9.81 -9.45
CA GLN A 451 -7.46 -10.28 -9.13
C GLN A 451 -6.78 -11.00 -10.29
N GLY A 452 -7.55 -11.71 -11.12
CA GLY A 452 -7.07 -12.58 -12.20
C GLY A 452 -6.63 -13.96 -11.70
N GLU A 453 -6.38 -14.90 -12.63
CA GLU A 453 -5.94 -16.24 -12.27
C GLU A 453 -4.51 -16.22 -11.70
N SER A 454 -4.37 -16.63 -10.44
CA SER A 454 -3.07 -16.64 -9.75
C SER A 454 -2.12 -17.68 -10.35
N THR A 455 -0.92 -17.22 -10.73
CA THR A 455 0.19 -18.10 -11.12
C THR A 455 1.06 -18.46 -9.90
N PHE A 456 2.01 -19.38 -10.08
CA PHE A 456 2.97 -19.73 -9.03
C PHE A 456 3.83 -18.52 -8.61
N GLU A 457 4.24 -17.70 -9.58
CA GLU A 457 5.03 -16.49 -9.31
C GLU A 457 4.23 -15.48 -8.46
N ASP A 458 2.95 -15.29 -8.78
CA ASP A 458 2.07 -14.37 -8.06
C ASP A 458 1.93 -14.79 -6.58
N ARG A 459 1.74 -16.09 -6.33
CA ARG A 459 1.66 -16.64 -4.96
C ARG A 459 2.97 -16.51 -4.19
N PHE A 460 4.11 -16.70 -4.86
CA PHE A 460 5.43 -16.57 -4.24
C PHE A 460 5.75 -15.11 -3.88
N LEU A 461 5.39 -14.17 -4.75
CA LEU A 461 5.56 -12.73 -4.49
C LEU A 461 4.47 -12.14 -3.60
N ASN A 462 3.45 -12.92 -3.25
CA ASN A 462 2.27 -12.48 -2.50
C ASN A 462 1.58 -11.27 -3.16
N LEU A 463 1.42 -11.34 -4.48
CA LEU A 463 0.73 -10.37 -5.32
C LEU A 463 -0.46 -11.03 -6.01
N THR A 464 -1.48 -10.24 -6.33
CA THR A 464 -2.52 -10.69 -7.25
C THR A 464 -1.98 -10.69 -8.69
N ARG A 465 -2.65 -11.39 -9.61
CA ARG A 465 -2.21 -11.44 -11.01
C ARG A 465 -2.18 -10.04 -11.64
N HIS A 466 -3.22 -9.25 -11.42
CA HIS A 466 -3.24 -7.84 -11.84
C HIS A 466 -2.12 -7.01 -11.20
N GLU A 467 -1.86 -7.20 -9.89
CA GLU A 467 -0.77 -6.48 -9.22
C GLU A 467 0.60 -6.81 -9.80
N ASN A 468 0.87 -8.06 -10.17
CA ASN A 468 2.15 -8.42 -10.77
C ASN A 468 2.31 -7.78 -12.16
N GLU A 469 1.26 -7.81 -12.99
CA GLU A 469 1.26 -7.15 -14.31
C GLU A 469 1.41 -5.63 -14.19
N CYS A 470 0.67 -5.00 -13.26
CA CYS A 470 0.78 -3.58 -13.01
C CYS A 470 2.13 -3.19 -12.40
N GLY A 471 2.67 -4.03 -11.50
CA GLY A 471 3.96 -3.83 -10.85
C GLY A 471 5.16 -4.01 -11.77
N ASN A 472 4.99 -4.69 -12.92
CA ASN A 472 6.01 -4.83 -13.96
C ASN A 472 6.16 -3.58 -14.84
N LYS A 473 5.20 -2.64 -14.79
CA LYS A 473 5.33 -1.35 -15.48
C LYS A 473 6.54 -0.59 -14.94
N THR A 474 7.24 0.10 -15.83
CA THR A 474 8.45 0.86 -15.49
C THR A 474 8.11 2.22 -14.90
N VAL A 475 8.84 2.62 -13.87
CA VAL A 475 8.79 3.93 -13.21
C VAL A 475 10.22 4.44 -13.02
N ASP A 476 10.41 5.75 -13.11
CA ASP A 476 11.69 6.39 -12.84
C ASP A 476 11.82 6.76 -11.35
N CYS A 477 13.00 6.51 -10.79
CA CYS A 477 13.31 7.00 -9.45
C CYS A 477 13.55 8.51 -9.47
N TYR A 478 12.74 9.29 -8.75
CA TYR A 478 12.90 10.74 -8.67
C TYR A 478 14.24 11.21 -8.08
N GLN A 479 14.96 10.35 -7.34
CA GLN A 479 16.26 10.71 -6.76
C GLN A 479 17.45 10.47 -7.70
N CYS A 480 17.39 9.42 -8.54
CA CYS A 480 18.53 9.03 -9.38
C CYS A 480 18.23 8.91 -10.88
N GLY A 481 16.97 9.05 -11.30
CA GLY A 481 16.52 8.93 -12.68
C GLY A 481 16.60 7.51 -13.27
N LYS A 482 16.89 6.48 -12.44
CA LYS A 482 16.98 5.10 -12.91
C LYS A 482 15.58 4.55 -13.19
N LEU A 483 15.42 3.94 -14.37
CA LEU A 483 14.22 3.19 -14.74
C LEU A 483 14.21 1.84 -14.03
N LEU A 484 13.14 1.58 -13.28
CA LEU A 484 12.92 0.38 -12.48
C LEU A 484 11.49 -0.12 -12.68
N ARG A 485 11.21 -1.36 -12.29
CA ARG A 485 9.82 -1.83 -12.20
C ARG A 485 9.15 -1.20 -10.99
N ASN A 486 7.86 -0.87 -11.08
CA ASN A 486 7.12 -0.26 -9.96
C ASN A 486 7.20 -1.10 -8.68
N LYS A 487 7.13 -2.44 -8.81
CA LYS A 487 7.30 -3.37 -7.68
C LYS A 487 8.67 -3.31 -6.98
N GLU A 488 9.69 -2.79 -7.64
CA GLU A 488 11.06 -2.63 -7.12
C GLU A 488 11.35 -1.22 -6.58
N LEU A 489 10.43 -0.27 -6.76
CA LEU A 489 10.65 1.12 -6.37
C LEU A 489 10.83 1.25 -4.85
N SER A 490 10.00 0.56 -4.06
CA SER A 490 10.05 0.64 -2.59
C SER A 490 11.38 0.12 -2.02
N SER A 491 11.90 -0.99 -2.54
CA SER A 491 13.19 -1.54 -2.12
C SER A 491 14.36 -0.67 -2.59
N HIS A 492 14.26 -0.09 -3.78
CA HIS A 492 15.24 0.88 -4.27
C HIS A 492 15.29 2.16 -3.41
N MET A 493 14.14 2.67 -2.94
CA MET A 493 14.10 3.80 -2.03
C MET A 493 14.75 3.50 -0.67
N LYS A 494 14.54 2.29 -0.13
CA LYS A 494 15.26 1.83 1.08
C LYS A 494 16.78 1.79 0.87
N MET A 495 17.24 1.43 -0.34
CA MET A 495 18.67 1.47 -0.65
C MET A 495 19.22 2.91 -0.59
N HIS A 496 18.47 3.90 -1.07
CA HIS A 496 18.85 5.30 -0.93
C HIS A 496 18.96 5.71 0.55
N GLU A 497 18.02 5.28 1.40
CA GLU A 497 18.07 5.55 2.85
C GLU A 497 19.27 4.89 3.54
N ILE A 498 19.61 3.65 3.17
CA ILE A 498 20.77 2.94 3.72
C ILE A 498 22.05 3.68 3.33
N VAL A 499 22.23 4.00 2.05
CA VAL A 499 23.40 4.76 1.58
C VAL A 499 23.47 6.14 2.25
N LYS A 500 22.33 6.80 2.46
CA LYS A 500 22.26 8.06 3.20
C LYS A 500 22.74 7.86 4.65
N THR A 501 22.28 6.81 5.31
CA THR A 501 22.66 6.49 6.70
C THR A 501 24.15 6.19 6.82
N GLU A 502 24.70 5.37 5.92
CA GLU A 502 26.13 5.06 5.87
C GLU A 502 27.00 6.31 5.68
N LYS A 503 26.62 7.20 4.75
CA LYS A 503 27.31 8.48 4.53
C LYS A 503 27.31 9.38 5.76
N ASN A 504 26.24 9.36 6.56
CA ASN A 504 26.14 10.12 7.80
C ASN A 504 26.98 9.50 8.94
N ALA A 505 27.16 8.17 8.94
CA ALA A 505 27.98 7.46 9.93
C ALA A 505 29.50 7.61 9.69
N GLU A 506 29.91 7.76 8.43
CA GLU A 506 31.32 7.94 8.07
C GLU A 506 31.96 9.20 8.67
N VAL A 507 33.05 9.02 9.43
CA VAL A 507 33.81 10.11 10.05
C VAL A 507 34.59 10.90 9.00
N PHE A 508 34.49 12.23 9.05
CA PHE A 508 35.30 13.10 8.20
C PHE A 508 36.68 13.32 8.82
N PRO A 509 37.79 12.88 8.19
CA PRO A 509 39.12 13.11 8.73
C PRO A 509 39.53 14.56 8.48
N LYS A 510 39.21 15.45 9.44
CA LYS A 510 39.56 16.88 9.40
C LYS A 510 41.07 17.08 9.55
N CYS A 511 41.63 18.03 8.81
CA CYS A 511 43.00 18.52 8.99
C CYS A 511 43.29 18.90 10.46
N ALA A 512 44.43 18.47 10.99
CA ALA A 512 44.89 18.79 12.35
C ALA A 512 45.13 20.30 12.60
N ASN A 513 45.19 21.12 11.55
CA ASN A 513 45.22 22.57 11.70
C ASN A 513 43.81 23.07 12.06
N ILE A 514 43.64 23.63 13.26
CA ILE A 514 42.37 24.14 13.78
C ILE A 514 41.81 25.28 12.92
N ASN A 515 42.67 25.98 12.17
CA ASN A 515 42.25 27.03 11.24
C ASN A 515 41.88 26.48 9.85
N CYS A 516 42.05 25.18 9.60
CA CYS A 516 41.74 24.53 8.33
C CYS A 516 40.51 23.64 8.48
N ILE A 517 39.73 23.54 7.41
CA ILE A 517 38.54 22.69 7.32
C ILE A 517 38.66 21.59 6.27
N ASN A 518 39.75 21.56 5.52
CA ASN A 518 39.95 20.56 4.47
C ASN A 518 40.18 19.18 5.06
N LYS A 519 39.96 18.15 4.25
CA LYS A 519 40.30 16.77 4.56
C LYS A 519 41.80 16.62 4.80
N ALA A 520 42.15 15.87 5.84
CA ALA A 520 43.52 15.47 6.14
C ALA A 520 44.03 14.51 5.06
N HIS A 521 45.27 14.68 4.65
CA HIS A 521 45.97 13.72 3.82
C HIS A 521 46.80 12.77 4.71
N ASP A 522 47.20 11.63 4.15
CA ASP A 522 48.14 10.73 4.81
C ASP A 522 49.53 11.40 4.91
N ASN A 523 49.81 11.98 6.08
CA ASN A 523 51.11 12.52 6.46
C ASN A 523 51.27 12.44 7.98
N PRO A 524 52.52 12.54 8.50
CA PRO A 524 52.81 12.31 9.92
C PRO A 524 52.02 13.21 10.89
N LEU A 525 51.62 14.41 10.43
CA LEU A 525 50.92 15.41 11.24
C LEU A 525 49.39 15.42 11.02
N SER A 526 48.86 14.58 10.13
CA SER A 526 47.45 14.55 9.71
C SER A 526 46.93 15.90 9.20
N LEU A 527 47.76 16.60 8.43
CA LEU A 527 47.43 17.89 7.80
C LEU A 527 46.91 17.71 6.37
N CYS A 528 46.21 18.70 5.81
CA CYS A 528 45.95 18.72 4.36
C CYS A 528 47.21 19.09 3.57
N GLU A 529 47.22 18.84 2.26
CA GLU A 529 48.36 19.12 1.37
C GLU A 529 48.84 20.58 1.46
N MET A 530 47.91 21.54 1.51
CA MET A 530 48.24 22.96 1.63
C MET A 530 48.90 23.32 2.98
N CYS A 531 48.46 22.69 4.07
CA CYS A 531 49.02 22.96 5.40
C CYS A 531 50.38 22.29 5.59
N TYR A 532 50.55 21.08 5.00
CA TYR A 532 51.76 20.28 5.11
C TYR A 532 52.85 20.65 4.10
N GLY A 533 52.48 21.16 2.91
CA GLY A 533 53.43 21.48 1.83
C GLY A 533 54.65 22.31 2.27
N PRO A 534 54.50 23.39 3.06
CA PRO A 534 55.65 24.17 3.56
C PRO A 534 56.57 23.41 4.54
N LEU A 535 56.10 22.30 5.11
CA LEU A 535 56.84 21.47 6.06
C LEU A 535 57.48 20.25 5.38
N TYR A 536 57.08 19.94 4.14
CA TYR A 536 57.58 18.79 3.40
C TYR A 536 59.08 18.90 3.09
N LEU A 537 59.78 17.77 3.11
CA LEU A 537 61.15 17.63 2.61
C LEU A 537 61.27 16.27 1.94
N SER A 538 62.01 16.21 0.84
CA SER A 538 62.39 14.97 0.20
C SER A 538 63.52 14.22 0.92
N VAL A 539 64.24 14.88 1.84
CA VAL A 539 65.36 14.29 2.59
C VAL A 539 64.87 13.51 3.80
N LEU A 540 65.33 12.27 3.95
CA LEU A 540 65.04 11.40 5.09
C LEU A 540 65.43 12.07 6.43
N ASP A 541 64.49 12.14 7.36
CA ASP A 541 64.66 12.72 8.71
C ASP A 541 64.17 11.73 9.79
N PRO A 542 64.97 10.71 10.15
CA PRO A 542 64.55 9.64 11.07
C PRO A 542 64.18 10.13 12.47
N ASN A 543 64.76 11.25 12.91
CA ASN A 543 64.58 11.80 14.26
C ASN A 543 63.59 12.98 14.30
N ASN A 544 62.93 13.31 13.19
CA ASN A 544 62.01 14.47 13.05
C ASN A 544 62.61 15.82 13.48
N MET A 545 63.95 15.95 13.52
CA MET A 545 64.62 17.17 13.98
C MET A 545 64.42 18.32 13.01
N LYS A 546 64.47 18.04 11.69
CA LYS A 546 64.26 19.05 10.65
C LYS A 546 62.78 19.40 10.54
N LEU A 547 61.88 18.45 10.81
CA LEU A 547 60.45 18.74 10.93
C LEU A 547 60.16 19.69 12.10
N GLN A 548 60.67 19.38 13.29
CA GLN A 548 60.52 20.23 14.48
C GLN A 548 61.05 21.64 14.24
N SER A 549 62.27 21.77 13.70
CA SER A 549 62.89 23.07 13.42
C SER A 549 62.05 23.93 12.47
N ARG A 550 61.37 23.32 11.49
CA ARG A 550 60.50 24.03 10.55
C ARG A 550 59.18 24.47 11.17
N ILE A 551 58.58 23.64 12.02
CA ILE A 551 57.40 24.02 12.80
C ILE A 551 57.75 25.18 13.74
N GLU A 552 58.89 25.08 14.45
CA GLU A 552 59.40 26.15 15.34
C GLU A 552 59.60 27.45 14.57
N ARG A 553 60.33 27.40 13.45
CA ARG A 553 60.56 28.58 12.60
C ARG A 553 59.25 29.20 12.12
N ARG A 554 58.27 28.39 11.71
CA ARG A 554 56.98 28.87 11.23
C ARG A 554 56.20 29.58 12.34
N TYR A 555 56.10 29.00 13.54
CA TYR A 555 55.42 29.64 14.66
C TYR A 555 56.12 30.90 15.14
N VAL A 556 57.45 30.89 15.28
CA VAL A 556 58.21 32.06 15.71
C VAL A 556 58.00 33.22 14.74
N LEU A 557 58.02 32.97 13.43
CA LEU A 557 57.71 34.01 12.43
C LEU A 557 56.26 34.51 12.56
N GLN A 558 55.29 33.60 12.78
CA GLN A 558 53.88 33.93 12.92
C GLN A 558 53.59 34.76 14.18
N LEU A 559 54.26 34.50 15.30
CA LEU A 559 54.06 35.20 16.59
C LEU A 559 54.86 36.50 16.73
N THR A 560 55.98 36.63 16.01
CA THR A 560 56.82 37.84 16.06
C THR A 560 56.53 38.82 14.93
N LYS A 561 56.46 38.35 13.67
CA LYS A 561 56.20 39.21 12.50
C LYS A 561 54.74 39.22 12.08
N GLY A 562 54.04 38.10 12.31
CA GLY A 562 52.67 37.92 11.82
C GLY A 562 52.63 37.53 10.35
N CYS A 563 51.43 37.20 9.87
CA CYS A 563 51.19 36.79 8.47
C CYS A 563 51.01 37.95 7.49
N GLY A 564 50.97 39.21 7.96
CA GLY A 564 50.85 40.41 7.12
C GLY A 564 49.43 40.76 6.64
N HIS A 565 48.42 39.97 7.01
CA HIS A 565 47.04 40.15 6.53
C HIS A 565 46.12 40.70 7.64
N ALA A 566 45.37 41.75 7.34
CA ALA A 566 44.45 42.42 8.28
C ALA A 566 43.22 41.57 8.64
N TRP A 567 42.82 40.65 7.78
CA TRP A 567 41.68 39.76 7.98
C TRP A 567 42.01 38.54 8.86
N CYS A 568 43.26 38.34 9.27
CA CYS A 568 43.67 37.16 10.04
C CYS A 568 43.08 37.17 11.46
N CYS A 569 42.29 36.14 11.81
CA CYS A 569 41.71 35.95 13.15
C CYS A 569 42.38 34.81 13.93
N ASN A 570 43.59 34.40 13.54
CA ASN A 570 44.30 33.33 14.23
C ASN A 570 44.87 33.83 15.57
N ARG A 571 44.58 33.11 16.67
CA ARG A 571 45.05 33.44 18.02
C ARG A 571 46.58 33.33 18.17
N GLU A 572 47.21 32.44 17.40
CA GLU A 572 48.66 32.23 17.42
C GLU A 572 49.40 33.08 16.38
N CYS A 573 48.89 34.27 16.04
CA CYS A 573 49.48 35.14 15.02
C CYS A 573 49.52 36.60 15.49
N ALA A 574 50.66 37.28 15.30
CA ALA A 574 50.84 38.68 15.69
C ALA A 574 49.90 39.69 14.97
N ASN A 575 49.32 39.31 13.82
CA ASN A 575 48.29 40.12 13.15
C ASN A 575 46.89 39.88 13.71
N GLY A 576 46.61 38.70 14.27
CA GLY A 576 45.31 38.35 14.83
C GLY A 576 45.25 38.44 16.36
N ASN A 577 46.40 38.62 17.02
CA ASN A 577 46.60 38.69 18.46
C ASN A 577 47.79 39.62 18.79
N THR A 578 48.11 39.79 20.07
CA THR A 578 49.24 40.61 20.51
C THR A 578 50.58 40.07 20.01
N LYS A 579 51.43 40.98 19.52
CA LYS A 579 52.78 40.66 19.05
C LYS A 579 53.66 40.26 20.24
N LEU A 580 54.26 39.09 20.16
CA LEU A 580 55.20 38.60 21.18
C LEU A 580 56.64 38.97 20.81
N ASP A 581 57.44 39.25 21.84
CA ASP A 581 58.89 39.37 21.66
C ASP A 581 59.50 37.99 21.38
N PHE A 582 60.67 37.93 20.73
CA PHE A 582 61.29 36.69 20.27
C PHE A 582 61.48 35.67 21.41
N LYS A 583 61.92 36.13 22.59
CA LYS A 583 62.13 35.28 23.76
C LYS A 583 60.82 34.71 24.31
N GLN A 584 59.73 35.50 24.27
CA GLN A 584 58.40 35.09 24.71
C GLN A 584 57.77 34.10 23.71
N ALA A 585 57.87 34.37 22.41
CA ALA A 585 57.37 33.49 21.36
C ALA A 585 58.04 32.11 21.39
N LEU A 586 59.36 32.05 21.60
CA LEU A 586 60.10 30.79 21.66
C LEU A 586 59.79 29.98 22.93
N ALA A 587 59.52 30.65 24.06
CA ALA A 587 59.02 29.99 25.26
C ALA A 587 57.65 29.37 25.01
N HIS A 588 56.69 30.16 24.49
CA HIS A 588 55.32 29.74 24.19
C HIS A 588 55.25 28.52 23.25
N VAL A 589 56.05 28.52 22.19
CA VAL A 589 56.12 27.39 21.24
C VAL A 589 56.58 26.10 21.92
N LYS A 590 57.60 26.18 22.79
CA LYS A 590 58.21 25.00 23.42
C LYS A 590 57.42 24.46 24.61
N THR A 591 56.69 25.33 25.32
CA THR A 591 55.91 24.93 26.50
C THR A 591 54.49 24.54 26.14
N GLU A 592 53.83 25.29 25.25
CA GLU A 592 52.39 25.14 24.98
C GLU A 592 52.13 24.49 23.63
N LEU A 593 52.63 25.05 22.52
CA LEU A 593 52.24 24.60 21.17
C LEU A 593 52.79 23.23 20.80
N PHE A 594 54.03 22.89 21.19
CA PHE A 594 54.54 21.54 20.93
C PHE A 594 53.83 20.46 21.74
N SER A 595 53.32 20.74 22.94
CA SER A 595 52.56 19.75 23.73
C SER A 595 51.28 19.25 23.03
N LYS A 596 50.80 20.00 22.03
CA LYS A 596 49.59 19.73 21.24
C LYS A 596 49.83 18.86 19.99
N ILE A 597 51.08 18.48 19.71
CA ILE A 597 51.43 17.55 18.63
C ILE A 597 51.69 16.18 19.24
N ALA A 598 50.90 15.17 18.87
CA ALA A 598 50.96 13.81 19.41
C ALA A 598 51.81 12.87 18.54
N SER A 599 51.66 12.93 17.21
CA SER A 599 52.47 12.18 16.26
C SER A 599 52.95 13.07 15.11
N PRO A 600 54.17 12.88 14.60
CA PRO A 600 55.20 11.98 15.09
C PRO A 600 55.88 12.52 16.36
N SER A 601 56.53 11.67 17.15
CA SER A 601 57.28 12.10 18.33
C SER A 601 58.41 13.05 17.89
N LEU A 602 58.32 14.32 18.31
CA LEU A 602 59.39 15.30 18.13
C LEU A 602 60.42 15.18 19.28
N PRO A 603 61.68 15.57 19.04
CA PRO A 603 62.73 15.58 20.07
C PRO A 603 62.37 16.31 21.37
N THR A 604 61.45 17.28 21.34
CA THR A 604 60.99 18.06 22.50
C THR A 604 60.01 17.32 23.42
N HIS A 605 59.53 16.12 23.04
CA HIS A 605 58.52 15.37 23.80
C HIS A 605 59.08 14.43 24.87
N ALA A 606 60.41 14.33 25.03
CA ALA A 606 61.03 13.42 25.97
C ALA A 606 60.46 13.62 27.41
N GLY A 607 59.63 12.66 27.85
CA GLY A 607 59.08 12.59 29.21
C GLY A 607 57.85 13.45 29.52
N LYS A 608 57.15 14.02 28.52
CA LYS A 608 55.94 14.86 28.76
C LYS A 608 54.65 14.17 28.31
N PRO A 609 53.50 14.39 28.97
CA PRO A 609 52.21 13.92 28.50
C PRO A 609 51.83 14.61 27.18
N LEU A 610 51.47 13.84 26.15
CA LEU A 610 51.07 14.33 24.83
C LEU A 610 49.53 14.33 24.70
N ALA A 611 49.02 15.19 23.82
CA ALA A 611 47.62 15.19 23.43
C ALA A 611 47.21 13.88 22.70
N THR A 612 45.92 13.58 22.65
CA THR A 612 45.38 12.40 21.93
C THR A 612 45.32 12.60 20.41
N LYS A 613 45.27 13.85 19.95
CA LYS A 613 45.24 14.23 18.53
C LYS A 613 46.16 15.43 18.30
N ASN A 614 46.68 15.53 17.08
CA ASN A 614 47.48 16.68 16.66
C ASN A 614 46.59 17.92 16.51
N GLU A 615 47.00 19.01 17.15
CA GLU A 615 46.38 20.32 16.99
C GLU A 615 47.47 21.35 16.66
N VAL A 616 47.31 22.04 15.53
CA VAL A 616 48.19 23.14 15.12
C VAL A 616 47.40 24.38 14.73
N TRP A 617 48.02 25.55 14.81
CA TRP A 617 47.40 26.85 14.52
C TRP A 617 48.19 27.62 13.47
N PHE A 618 48.42 27.01 12.30
CA PHE A 618 49.07 27.73 11.20
C PHE A 618 48.09 28.70 10.53
N CYS A 619 48.59 29.88 10.15
CA CYS A 619 47.81 30.82 9.32
C CYS A 619 47.45 30.18 7.97
N VAL A 620 46.22 30.45 7.54
CA VAL A 620 45.60 29.94 6.30
C VAL A 620 45.23 31.10 5.38
N SER A 621 44.76 30.80 4.16
CA SER A 621 44.28 31.81 3.22
C SER A 621 42.92 32.40 3.62
N GLU A 622 42.57 33.55 3.04
CA GLU A 622 41.29 34.24 3.26
C GLU A 622 40.09 33.33 2.97
N SER A 623 40.12 32.59 1.86
CA SER A 623 39.08 31.62 1.50
C SER A 623 38.89 30.56 2.58
N MET A 624 39.95 30.02 3.19
CA MET A 624 39.81 29.02 4.26
C MET A 624 39.23 29.62 5.54
N GLN A 625 39.56 30.88 5.82
CA GLN A 625 39.03 31.57 6.98
C GLN A 625 37.55 31.94 6.81
N SER A 626 37.13 32.34 5.60
CA SER A 626 35.72 32.51 5.25
C SER A 626 34.94 31.20 5.44
N LYS A 627 35.43 30.10 4.85
CA LYS A 627 34.79 28.79 4.99
C LYS A 627 34.73 28.31 6.44
N LYS A 628 35.76 28.58 7.24
CA LYS A 628 35.77 28.27 8.68
C LYS A 628 34.66 29.01 9.41
N LYS A 629 34.49 30.32 9.19
CA LYS A 629 33.38 31.10 9.78
C LYS A 629 32.02 30.56 9.35
N PHE A 630 31.89 30.16 8.09
CA PHE A 630 30.66 29.55 7.58
C PHE A 630 30.35 28.21 8.26
N VAL A 631 31.34 27.34 8.41
CA VAL A 631 31.21 26.07 9.15
C VAL A 631 30.86 26.32 10.62
N GLU A 632 31.49 27.28 11.28
CA GLU A 632 31.17 27.66 12.67
C GLU A 632 29.72 28.17 12.80
N SER A 633 29.21 28.92 11.80
CA SER A 633 27.80 29.31 11.74
C SER A 633 26.88 28.09 11.65
N LEU A 634 27.16 27.14 10.77
CA LEU A 634 26.36 25.92 10.60
C LEU A 634 26.40 25.02 11.85
N LEU A 635 27.54 24.96 12.54
CA LEU A 635 27.67 24.21 13.79
C LEU A 635 26.85 24.85 14.93
N ASN A 636 26.80 26.18 14.99
CA ASN A 636 26.01 26.90 15.98
C ASN A 636 24.50 26.76 15.76
N GLU A 637 24.06 26.53 14.52
CA GLU A 637 22.66 26.26 14.20
C GLU A 637 22.19 24.90 14.78
N GLY A 638 23.11 23.95 15.00
CA GLY A 638 22.82 22.66 15.65
C GLY A 638 21.93 21.70 14.85
N GLN A 639 21.62 22.01 13.59
CA GLN A 639 20.69 21.25 12.74
C GLN A 639 21.31 20.01 12.09
N TYR A 640 22.62 19.99 11.88
CA TYR A 640 23.31 18.95 11.12
C TYR A 640 24.50 18.37 11.90
N GLY A 641 24.78 17.09 11.65
CA GLY A 641 25.97 16.43 12.20
C GLY A 641 27.27 17.11 11.75
N VAL A 642 28.24 17.21 12.68
CA VAL A 642 29.53 17.87 12.47
C VAL A 642 30.26 17.36 11.22
N ASN A 643 30.28 16.05 11.00
CA ASN A 643 30.95 15.43 9.84
C ASN A 643 30.29 15.82 8.51
N MET A 644 28.96 15.96 8.48
CA MET A 644 28.23 16.31 7.27
C MET A 644 28.48 17.73 6.85
N ILE A 645 28.59 18.66 7.80
CA ILE A 645 28.94 20.05 7.53
C ILE A 645 30.31 20.14 6.84
N TYR A 646 31.31 19.40 7.35
CA TYR A 646 32.63 19.36 6.70
C TYR A 646 32.59 18.74 5.30
N LYS A 647 31.87 17.62 5.11
CA LYS A 647 31.69 16.99 3.79
C LYS A 647 31.00 17.93 2.78
N ALA A 648 29.97 18.66 3.23
CA ALA A 648 29.23 19.60 2.39
C ALA A 648 30.12 20.73 1.87
N VAL A 649 30.91 21.32 2.75
CA VAL A 649 31.79 22.45 2.41
C VAL A 649 32.98 21.98 1.56
N GLU A 650 33.46 20.76 1.74
CA GLU A 650 34.46 20.15 0.84
C GLU A 650 33.88 19.93 -0.57
N ALA A 651 32.67 19.36 -0.67
CA ALA A 651 32.09 18.97 -1.96
C ALA A 651 31.56 20.15 -2.80
N ARG A 652 30.95 21.15 -2.17
CA ARG A 652 30.21 22.22 -2.87
C ARG A 652 30.62 23.65 -2.47
N GLY A 653 31.56 23.80 -1.54
CA GLY A 653 31.97 25.12 -1.04
C GLY A 653 30.84 25.84 -0.28
N GLU A 654 30.97 27.15 -0.10
CA GLU A 654 30.05 27.95 0.74
C GLU A 654 28.65 28.08 0.13
N LEU A 655 28.57 28.29 -1.19
CA LEU A 655 27.31 28.57 -1.89
C LEU A 655 26.39 27.35 -2.01
N GLY A 656 26.95 26.15 -2.16
CA GLY A 656 26.16 24.92 -2.36
C GLY A 656 26.12 23.96 -1.17
N ALA A 657 26.77 24.29 -0.05
CA ALA A 657 26.80 23.39 1.12
C ALA A 657 25.43 23.22 1.77
N ARG A 658 24.60 24.28 1.85
CA ARG A 658 23.26 24.19 2.46
C ARG A 658 22.33 23.29 1.66
N GLU A 659 22.27 23.48 0.34
CA GLU A 659 21.47 22.63 -0.55
C GLU A 659 21.90 21.16 -0.47
N TRP A 660 23.22 20.92 -0.41
CA TRP A 660 23.76 19.57 -0.25
C TRP A 660 23.38 18.93 1.09
N LEU A 661 23.42 19.69 2.19
CA LEU A 661 23.02 19.22 3.52
C LEU A 661 21.55 18.84 3.57
N VAL A 662 20.65 19.65 3.00
CA VAL A 662 19.21 19.35 2.95
C VAL A 662 18.95 18.01 2.25
N GLN A 663 19.69 17.71 1.17
CA GLN A 663 19.50 16.47 0.41
C GLN A 663 20.15 15.25 1.08
N ASN A 664 21.31 15.41 1.73
CA ASN A 664 22.16 14.28 2.13
C ASN A 664 22.23 14.06 3.66
N ALA A 665 21.96 15.07 4.48
CA ALA A 665 21.96 14.93 5.94
C ALA A 665 20.63 14.33 6.43
N ILE A 666 20.71 13.54 7.50
CA ILE A 666 19.56 12.96 8.23
C ILE A 666 19.25 13.84 9.43
#